data_AF-A0A437AME5-F1
#
_entry.id   AF-A0A437AME5-F1
#
_cell.length_a   1.000
_cell.length_b   1.000
_cell.length_c   1.000
_cell.angle_alpha   90.00
_cell.angle_beta   90.00
_cell.angle_gamma   90.00
#
_symmetry.space_group_name_H-M   'P 1'
#
loop_
_entity.id
_entity.type
_entity.pdbx_description
1 polymer ?
#
loop_
_entity_poly.entity_id
_entity_poly.type
_entity_poly.pdbx_seq_one_letter_code
_entity_poly.pdbx_strand_id
1 'polypeptide(L)'
;MGVPGLFKHFSKKYPDSLIKTLPKIDFMYIDFNGIVHRSYNPTYTLAAKDDNEIFLNISTYLENIYSLVQPKKLIYISTDGVAPRAKINQQRSRRYQSSLEKTNLIEEKLNFVKKELKDETNFEEEICKEEKEKPLVFNLNEESKLEIDEISEEFIFETNNITPGTEFMDKLDTFMISFIQYKISKDWKNLTVIYSSSKVPGEGEQKIMDFIRKQKNFENFNHLIYSPDADLIFLSLLIPTNIILMRNDHGFEEKQKKIFCAKCETFGHMDYYCGSIEMLKYFYLSVNTIKEHIFDFFERYVKREYEPTRLLADFVFAASFLGNDFVPTLPCLDVSFNGVNNVFFILTYTYNSTGKYLTEGSEMNFFAVKCFLKNLAKHEDIYYLKKLENLRKTRLRFSSILPENETIQEEIIVKEDSLAKDDSLAKEMENEAERLTQTEILPFFEEIYLHTEAGKSTYYTQKLKIKSSKEVEDLCVTYLKQIYWVFRYYLEGFTCWEYYFPYLYAPIASDLANLKEFEVKFENNSPLSPLEQLVCVSPPACLEYLPKEFSQIHKEFPQFYPKVVHFDMFDKAMPYQAVGLLPFLDLKILLPRIAELLENASPETLWLNIFDSPKIFVNSESHGGKRIFNMYKTLKPHFNYETEDLKIVVKPFSEANFDKKIIFNGETFQNNCVCGNIESGGGKFLKKN
;
A
#
# COMPACT_ATOMS: atom_id res chain seq x y z
N MET A 1 5.64 3.01 -8.55
CA MET A 1 6.71 2.43 -7.74
C MET A 1 6.15 1.28 -6.93
N GLY A 2 6.82 0.12 -6.90
CA GLY A 2 6.44 -0.95 -5.99
C GLY A 2 7.20 -0.83 -4.67
N VAL A 3 6.53 -1.20 -3.58
CA VAL A 3 7.09 -1.38 -2.24
C VAL A 3 8.49 -2.03 -2.21
N PRO A 4 8.79 -3.05 -3.05
CA PRO A 4 10.11 -3.67 -3.08
C PRO A 4 11.21 -2.80 -3.70
N GLY A 5 10.89 -1.93 -4.66
CA GLY A 5 11.89 -1.23 -5.48
C GLY A 5 12.74 -0.22 -4.69
N LEU A 6 12.08 0.58 -3.85
CA LEU A 6 12.77 1.63 -3.08
C LEU A 6 13.56 1.05 -1.91
N PHE A 7 12.97 0.11 -1.17
CA PHE A 7 13.66 -0.59 -0.08
C PHE A 7 14.89 -1.32 -0.62
N LYS A 8 14.74 -2.09 -1.70
CA LYS A 8 15.83 -2.81 -2.36
C LYS A 8 16.92 -1.86 -2.88
N HIS A 9 16.54 -0.68 -3.39
CA HIS A 9 17.51 0.33 -3.80
C HIS A 9 18.39 0.77 -2.64
N PHE A 10 17.80 1.21 -1.52
CA PHE A 10 18.55 1.71 -0.37
C PHE A 10 19.32 0.59 0.35
N SER A 11 18.71 -0.58 0.55
CA SER A 11 19.38 -1.69 1.24
C SER A 11 20.57 -2.25 0.44
N LYS A 12 20.49 -2.29 -0.89
CA LYS A 12 21.61 -2.70 -1.75
C LYS A 12 22.68 -1.63 -1.85
N LYS A 13 22.30 -0.36 -1.94
CA LYS A 13 23.25 0.77 -2.08
C LYS A 13 23.96 1.09 -0.77
N TYR A 14 23.28 0.94 0.36
CA TYR A 14 23.78 1.20 1.72
C TYR A 14 23.54 -0.02 2.61
N PRO A 15 24.32 -1.10 2.47
CA PRO A 15 24.11 -2.34 3.24
C PRO A 15 24.28 -2.17 4.75
N ASP A 16 25.04 -1.16 5.18
CA ASP A 16 25.24 -0.74 6.56
C ASP A 16 23.98 -0.11 7.20
N SER A 17 23.00 0.30 6.39
CA SER A 17 21.68 0.70 6.90
C SER A 17 20.85 -0.48 7.42
N LEU A 18 21.22 -1.73 7.09
CA LEU A 18 20.55 -2.92 7.61
C LEU A 18 21.10 -3.28 8.99
N ILE A 19 20.24 -3.17 10.01
CA ILE A 19 20.58 -3.45 11.40
C ILE A 19 20.49 -4.96 11.65
N LYS A 20 21.56 -5.56 12.16
CA LYS A 20 21.60 -7.00 12.53
C LYS A 20 21.03 -7.28 13.92
N THR A 21 21.22 -6.34 14.85
CA THR A 21 20.79 -6.48 16.24
C THR A 21 19.99 -5.24 16.62
N LEU A 22 18.71 -5.44 16.93
CA LEU A 22 17.81 -4.33 17.23
C LEU A 22 18.27 -3.62 18.51
N PRO A 23 18.42 -2.28 18.50
CA PRO A 23 18.67 -1.52 19.72
C PRO A 23 17.43 -1.56 20.62
N LYS A 24 17.58 -1.08 21.87
CA LYS A 24 16.42 -0.94 22.77
C LYS A 24 15.40 0.02 22.17
N ILE A 25 14.19 -0.47 21.91
CA ILE A 25 13.09 0.31 21.33
C ILE A 25 12.22 0.89 22.44
N ASP A 26 11.83 2.16 22.28
CA ASP A 26 10.97 2.86 23.23
C ASP A 26 9.52 2.89 22.73
N PHE A 27 9.34 3.16 21.44
CA PHE A 27 8.04 3.27 20.78
C PHE A 27 7.97 2.32 19.59
N MET A 28 6.93 1.48 19.56
CA MET A 28 6.62 0.59 18.45
C MET A 28 5.34 1.04 17.76
N TYR A 29 5.37 1.21 16.45
CA TYR A 29 4.23 1.55 15.61
C TYR A 29 3.96 0.40 14.64
N ILE A 30 2.70 0.01 14.50
CA ILE A 30 2.28 -1.11 13.67
C ILE A 30 1.27 -0.59 12.65
N ASP A 31 1.67 -0.61 11.39
CA ASP A 31 0.74 -0.60 10.28
C ASP A 31 0.08 -1.98 10.19
N PHE A 32 -1.20 -2.01 10.57
CA PHE A 32 -1.91 -3.23 10.91
C PHE A 32 -2.43 -3.96 9.68
N ASN A 33 -2.69 -3.26 8.58
CA ASN A 33 -3.26 -3.86 7.38
C ASN A 33 -2.37 -4.99 6.83
N GLY A 34 -1.04 -4.79 6.84
CA GLY A 34 -0.09 -5.81 6.46
C GLY A 34 -0.17 -7.10 7.30
N ILE A 35 -0.51 -7.00 8.59
CA ILE A 35 -0.71 -8.17 9.48
C ILE A 35 -2.03 -8.86 9.16
N VAL A 36 -3.12 -8.10 8.96
CA VAL A 36 -4.45 -8.67 8.64
C VAL A 36 -4.39 -9.48 7.35
N HIS A 37 -3.78 -8.94 6.29
CA HIS A 37 -3.61 -9.66 5.02
C HIS A 37 -2.85 -10.99 5.18
N ARG A 38 -1.83 -11.02 6.05
CA ARG A 38 -1.02 -12.23 6.32
C ARG A 38 -1.68 -13.22 7.26
N SER A 39 -2.69 -12.80 8.03
CA SER A 39 -3.34 -13.64 9.01
C SER A 39 -4.43 -14.53 8.40
N TYR A 40 -4.97 -14.14 7.24
CA TYR A 40 -5.86 -15.00 6.46
C TYR A 40 -5.09 -16.14 5.77
N ASN A 41 -3.99 -15.85 5.10
CA ASN A 41 -3.18 -16.86 4.41
C ASN A 41 -1.74 -16.83 4.93
N PRO A 42 -1.48 -17.34 6.15
CA PRO A 42 -0.14 -17.31 6.72
C PRO A 42 0.80 -18.19 5.89
N THR A 43 2.03 -17.73 5.68
CA THR A 43 3.03 -18.40 4.84
C THR A 43 3.33 -19.86 5.26
N TYR A 44 3.07 -20.20 6.52
CA TYR A 44 3.49 -21.45 7.16
C TYR A 44 2.33 -22.31 7.68
N THR A 45 1.09 -21.91 7.40
CA THR A 45 -0.09 -22.67 7.82
C THR A 45 -1.12 -22.69 6.70
N LEU A 46 -2.14 -23.52 6.85
CA LEU A 46 -3.31 -23.45 5.98
C LEU A 46 -3.98 -22.08 6.10
N ALA A 47 -4.68 -21.68 5.03
CA ALA A 47 -5.52 -20.51 5.06
C ALA A 47 -6.57 -20.66 6.17
N ALA A 48 -6.85 -19.56 6.85
CA ALA A 48 -7.84 -19.51 7.91
C ALA A 48 -9.22 -19.86 7.36
N LYS A 49 -9.97 -20.68 8.10
CA LYS A 49 -11.27 -21.22 7.70
C LYS A 49 -12.45 -20.37 8.16
N ASP A 50 -12.21 -19.41 9.05
CA ASP A 50 -13.20 -18.46 9.51
C ASP A 50 -12.54 -17.20 10.10
N ASP A 51 -13.35 -16.20 10.45
CA ASP A 51 -12.89 -14.96 11.08
C ASP A 51 -12.15 -15.22 12.41
N ASN A 52 -12.53 -16.25 13.17
CA ASN A 52 -11.92 -16.53 14.48
C ASN A 52 -10.49 -17.05 14.35
N GLU A 53 -10.23 -17.91 13.36
CA GLU A 53 -8.88 -18.36 13.02
C GLU A 53 -8.02 -17.18 12.54
N ILE A 54 -8.58 -16.25 11.74
CA ILE A 54 -7.88 -15.02 11.35
C ILE A 54 -7.50 -14.20 12.60
N PHE A 55 -8.44 -14.01 13.53
CA PHE A 55 -8.19 -13.26 14.76
C PHE A 55 -7.17 -13.93 15.68
N LEU A 56 -7.19 -15.26 15.79
CA LEU A 56 -6.17 -16.00 16.51
C LEU A 56 -4.78 -15.79 15.87
N ASN A 57 -4.68 -15.92 14.56
CA ASN A 57 -3.44 -15.68 13.82
C ASN A 57 -2.93 -14.24 14.06
N ILE A 58 -3.80 -13.24 14.00
CA ILE A 58 -3.48 -11.84 14.32
C ILE A 58 -2.86 -11.72 15.72
N SER A 59 -3.46 -12.35 16.74
CA SER A 59 -2.93 -12.31 18.09
C SER A 59 -1.52 -12.90 18.18
N THR A 60 -1.28 -14.04 17.51
CA THR A 60 0.04 -14.67 17.44
C THR A 60 1.06 -13.79 16.72
N TYR A 61 0.70 -13.15 15.60
CA TYR A 61 1.58 -12.21 14.89
C TYR A 61 1.98 -11.03 15.78
N LEU A 62 1.02 -10.42 16.48
CA LEU A 62 1.28 -9.29 17.38
C LEU A 62 2.15 -9.69 18.58
N GLU A 63 1.91 -10.88 19.14
CA GLU A 63 2.74 -11.43 20.22
C GLU A 63 4.16 -11.72 19.77
N ASN A 64 4.36 -12.24 18.56
CA ASN A 64 5.67 -12.48 17.97
C ASN A 64 6.43 -11.18 17.72
N ILE A 65 5.78 -10.15 17.17
CA ILE A 65 6.40 -8.84 16.99
C ILE A 65 6.76 -8.23 18.36
N TYR A 66 5.85 -8.33 19.34
CA TYR A 66 6.10 -7.86 20.69
C TYR A 66 7.28 -8.57 21.37
N SER A 67 7.38 -9.90 21.26
CA SER A 67 8.43 -10.69 21.90
C SER A 67 9.82 -10.35 21.34
N LEU A 68 9.89 -9.98 20.06
CA LEU A 68 11.11 -9.53 19.38
C LEU A 68 11.51 -8.10 19.74
N VAL A 69 10.55 -7.17 19.78
CA VAL A 69 10.83 -5.73 19.90
C VAL A 69 10.89 -5.26 21.35
N GLN A 70 9.99 -5.77 22.21
CA GLN A 70 9.85 -5.42 23.62
C GLN A 70 9.92 -3.89 23.88
N PRO A 71 9.00 -3.09 23.28
CA PRO A 71 9.02 -1.64 23.44
C PRO A 71 8.84 -1.26 24.91
N LYS A 72 9.49 -0.17 25.35
CA LYS A 72 9.46 0.24 26.77
C LYS A 72 8.30 1.13 27.18
N LYS A 73 7.75 1.91 26.25
CA LYS A 73 6.82 3.01 26.57
C LYS A 73 5.48 2.85 25.88
N LEU A 74 5.48 2.66 24.56
CA LEU A 74 4.26 2.75 23.77
C LEU A 74 4.19 1.75 22.62
N ILE A 75 2.97 1.23 22.40
CA ILE A 75 2.58 0.52 21.18
C ILE A 75 1.46 1.33 20.51
N TYR A 76 1.66 1.72 19.26
CA TYR A 76 0.63 2.35 18.43
C TYR A 76 0.22 1.35 17.34
N ILE A 77 -1.04 0.95 17.31
CA ILE A 77 -1.59 0.06 16.28
C ILE A 77 -2.53 0.89 15.40
N SER A 78 -2.26 0.91 14.10
CA SER A 78 -2.97 1.72 13.12
C SER A 78 -3.54 0.85 12.01
N THR A 79 -4.86 0.84 11.86
CA THR A 79 -5.56 0.18 10.75
C THR A 79 -5.88 1.22 9.68
N ASP A 80 -5.91 0.87 8.39
CA ASP A 80 -6.37 1.82 7.36
C ASP A 80 -7.83 2.19 7.61
N GLY A 81 -8.10 3.50 7.59
CA GLY A 81 -9.45 4.04 7.52
C GLY A 81 -9.79 4.55 6.13
N VAL A 82 -10.77 5.44 6.06
CA VAL A 82 -11.12 6.10 4.79
C VAL A 82 -9.95 6.96 4.33
N ALA A 83 -9.48 6.72 3.11
CA ALA A 83 -8.33 7.38 2.50
C ALA A 83 -8.76 8.57 1.63
N PRO A 84 -7.84 9.49 1.29
CA PRO A 84 -8.10 10.54 0.30
C PRO A 84 -8.45 9.94 -1.07
N ARG A 85 -9.24 10.66 -1.87
CA ARG A 85 -9.67 10.22 -3.21
C ARG A 85 -8.51 9.86 -4.13
N ALA A 86 -7.39 10.56 -4.01
CA ALA A 86 -6.16 10.22 -4.71
C ALA A 86 -5.74 8.75 -4.47
N LYS A 87 -5.84 8.26 -3.23
CA LYS A 87 -5.55 6.87 -2.87
C LYS A 87 -6.67 5.91 -3.29
N ILE A 88 -7.93 6.31 -3.16
CA ILE A 88 -9.10 5.48 -3.50
C ILE A 88 -9.01 4.93 -4.93
N ASN A 89 -8.57 5.74 -5.89
CA ASN A 89 -8.40 5.28 -7.28
C ASN A 89 -7.36 4.15 -7.39
N GLN A 90 -6.22 4.27 -6.70
CA GLN A 90 -5.19 3.24 -6.66
C GLN A 90 -5.71 1.97 -5.99
N GLN A 91 -6.38 2.09 -4.84
CA GLN A 91 -6.90 0.92 -4.15
C GLN A 91 -7.98 0.22 -4.99
N ARG A 92 -8.86 0.98 -5.64
CA ARG A 92 -9.86 0.42 -6.57
C ARG A 92 -9.19 -0.38 -7.67
N SER A 93 -8.16 0.15 -8.32
CA SER A 93 -7.40 -0.60 -9.35
C SER A 93 -6.85 -1.91 -8.82
N ARG A 94 -6.26 -1.91 -7.61
CA ARG A 94 -5.72 -3.12 -6.95
C ARG A 94 -6.81 -4.15 -6.66
N ARG A 95 -7.99 -3.72 -6.19
CA ARG A 95 -9.12 -4.62 -5.89
C ARG A 95 -9.67 -5.31 -7.15
N TYR A 96 -9.77 -4.58 -8.27
CA TYR A 96 -10.13 -5.17 -9.56
C TYR A 96 -9.11 -6.20 -10.04
N GLN A 97 -7.82 -5.87 -9.93
CA GLN A 97 -6.75 -6.79 -10.33
C GLN A 97 -6.76 -8.07 -9.49
N SER A 98 -6.84 -7.95 -8.16
CA SER A 98 -6.90 -9.11 -7.25
C SER A 98 -8.13 -9.99 -7.51
N SER A 99 -9.28 -9.38 -7.81
CA SER A 99 -10.49 -10.13 -8.17
C SER A 99 -10.31 -10.93 -9.46
N LEU A 100 -9.68 -10.36 -10.48
CA LEU A 100 -9.47 -11.02 -11.76
C LEU A 100 -8.43 -12.15 -11.67
N GLU A 101 -7.34 -11.94 -10.93
CA GLU A 101 -6.35 -12.98 -10.64
C GLU A 101 -7.00 -14.20 -9.99
N LYS A 102 -7.93 -13.99 -9.05
CA LYS A 102 -8.70 -15.06 -8.41
C LYS A 102 -9.65 -15.77 -9.38
N THR A 103 -10.40 -15.03 -10.20
CA THR A 103 -11.31 -15.63 -11.19
C THR A 103 -10.55 -16.53 -12.16
N ASN A 104 -9.41 -16.05 -12.69
CA ASN A 104 -8.56 -16.85 -13.58
C ASN A 104 -8.02 -18.10 -12.87
N LEU A 105 -7.56 -17.98 -11.61
CA LEU A 105 -7.08 -19.13 -10.84
C LEU A 105 -8.16 -20.19 -10.61
N ILE A 106 -9.40 -19.78 -10.35
CA ILE A 106 -10.54 -20.70 -10.20
C ILE A 106 -10.84 -21.38 -11.53
N GLU A 107 -10.85 -20.65 -12.64
CA GLU A 107 -11.06 -21.21 -13.98
C GLU A 107 -9.97 -22.22 -14.36
N GLU A 108 -8.70 -21.94 -14.04
CA GLU A 108 -7.58 -22.86 -14.24
C GLU A 108 -7.75 -24.15 -13.43
N LYS A 109 -8.11 -24.03 -12.14
CA LYS A 109 -8.40 -25.20 -11.29
C LYS A 109 -9.57 -26.03 -11.83
N LEU A 110 -10.65 -25.38 -12.27
CA LEU A 110 -11.81 -26.06 -12.85
C LEU A 110 -11.44 -26.74 -14.18
N ASN A 111 -10.62 -26.11 -15.01
CA ASN A 111 -10.14 -26.71 -16.26
C ASN A 111 -9.22 -27.90 -15.99
N PHE A 112 -8.36 -27.82 -14.98
CA PHE A 112 -7.53 -28.94 -14.53
C PHE A 112 -8.40 -30.11 -14.05
N VAL A 113 -9.38 -29.87 -13.18
CA VAL A 113 -10.30 -30.91 -12.69
C VAL A 113 -11.10 -31.52 -13.85
N LYS A 114 -11.61 -30.70 -14.78
CA LYS A 114 -12.30 -31.18 -16.00
C LYS A 114 -11.38 -32.00 -16.90
N LYS A 115 -10.07 -31.73 -16.90
CA LYS A 115 -9.08 -32.49 -17.65
C LYS A 115 -8.79 -33.84 -16.98
N GLU A 116 -8.62 -33.88 -15.67
CA GLU A 116 -8.45 -35.15 -14.95
C GLU A 116 -9.71 -36.03 -15.02
N LEU A 117 -10.91 -35.45 -14.90
CA LEU A 117 -12.17 -36.18 -15.10
C LEU A 117 -12.33 -36.70 -16.54
N LYS A 118 -11.79 -35.99 -17.54
CA LYS A 118 -11.73 -36.46 -18.94
C LYS A 118 -10.68 -37.54 -19.16
N ASP A 119 -9.55 -37.48 -18.45
CA ASP A 119 -8.52 -38.50 -18.53
C ASP A 119 -8.94 -39.80 -17.81
N GLU A 120 -9.83 -39.72 -16.81
CA GLU A 120 -10.49 -40.89 -16.20
C GLU A 120 -11.65 -41.46 -17.05
N THR A 121 -12.25 -40.66 -17.93
CA THR A 121 -13.37 -41.09 -18.79
C THR A 121 -12.99 -41.41 -20.25
N ASN A 122 -11.72 -41.27 -20.64
CA ASN A 122 -11.22 -41.62 -21.97
C ASN A 122 -10.71 -43.07 -22.11
N PHE A 123 -11.54 -44.03 -21.70
CA PHE A 123 -11.65 -45.31 -22.39
C PHE A 123 -12.96 -45.25 -23.18
N GLU A 124 -12.86 -45.08 -24.51
CA GLU A 124 -13.96 -44.96 -25.49
C GLU A 124 -14.45 -43.52 -25.81
N GLU A 125 -13.77 -42.84 -26.73
CA GLU A 125 -14.27 -42.58 -28.11
C GLU A 125 -13.36 -41.57 -28.85
N GLU A 126 -12.61 -42.08 -29.84
CA GLU A 126 -12.12 -41.26 -30.95
C GLU A 126 -13.33 -40.78 -31.77
N ILE A 127 -13.33 -39.51 -32.21
CA ILE A 127 -13.45 -39.08 -33.62
C ILE A 127 -13.76 -37.56 -33.76
N CYS A 128 -12.98 -36.95 -34.66
CA CYS A 128 -13.23 -35.76 -35.50
C CYS A 128 -12.73 -34.36 -35.11
N LYS A 129 -12.14 -33.75 -36.15
CA LYS A 129 -11.24 -32.60 -36.23
C LYS A 129 -11.95 -31.27 -36.51
N GLU A 130 -11.17 -30.21 -36.31
CA GLU A 130 -11.20 -28.87 -36.94
C GLU A 130 -12.27 -27.87 -36.48
N GLU A 131 -11.84 -26.76 -35.86
CA GLU A 131 -12.14 -25.41 -36.36
C GLU A 131 -11.34 -24.28 -35.65
N LYS A 132 -11.33 -23.14 -36.36
CA LYS A 132 -10.38 -22.01 -36.38
C LYS A 132 -10.46 -21.03 -35.21
N GLU A 133 -9.32 -20.36 -34.98
CA GLU A 133 -9.11 -19.17 -34.16
C GLU A 133 -10.22 -18.11 -34.27
N LYS A 134 -10.87 -17.82 -33.14
CA LYS A 134 -11.64 -16.60 -32.89
C LYS A 134 -11.41 -16.15 -31.44
N PRO A 135 -11.49 -14.83 -31.16
CA PRO A 135 -11.29 -14.30 -29.81
C PRO A 135 -12.39 -14.82 -28.89
N LEU A 136 -11.99 -15.33 -27.72
CA LEU A 136 -12.88 -15.87 -26.69
C LEU A 136 -13.80 -14.75 -26.18
N VAL A 137 -15.08 -14.85 -26.50
CA VAL A 137 -16.17 -14.08 -25.88
C VAL A 137 -17.03 -15.10 -25.17
N PHE A 138 -17.08 -15.05 -23.83
CA PHE A 138 -17.90 -15.98 -23.04
C PHE A 138 -19.07 -15.28 -22.35
N ASN A 139 -20.26 -15.86 -22.56
CA ASN A 139 -21.46 -15.68 -21.76
C ASN A 139 -21.58 -16.89 -20.83
N LEU A 140 -21.73 -16.65 -19.53
CA LEU A 140 -22.03 -17.69 -18.55
C LEU A 140 -23.51 -18.07 -18.67
N ASN A 141 -23.82 -19.32 -19.06
CA ASN A 141 -25.18 -19.87 -19.03
C ASN A 141 -25.49 -20.45 -17.63
N GLU A 142 -26.79 -20.57 -17.29
CA GLU A 142 -27.25 -20.94 -15.94
C GLU A 142 -26.98 -22.39 -15.52
N GLU A 143 -26.75 -23.31 -16.47
CA GLU A 143 -26.49 -24.73 -16.16
C GLU A 143 -25.11 -24.95 -15.50
N SER A 144 -24.11 -24.11 -15.81
CA SER A 144 -22.79 -24.20 -15.17
C SER A 144 -22.75 -23.67 -13.75
N LYS A 145 -23.83 -23.07 -13.22
CA LYS A 145 -23.94 -22.72 -11.79
C LYS A 145 -24.26 -23.92 -10.91
N LEU A 146 -25.04 -24.88 -11.42
CA LEU A 146 -25.53 -26.02 -10.62
C LEU A 146 -24.43 -27.04 -10.28
N GLU A 147 -23.40 -27.18 -11.12
CA GLU A 147 -22.23 -28.05 -10.84
C GLU A 147 -21.15 -27.36 -9.99
N ILE A 148 -21.21 -26.03 -9.79
CA ILE A 148 -20.28 -25.28 -8.92
C ILE A 148 -20.65 -25.47 -7.45
N ASP A 149 -21.94 -25.61 -7.15
CA ASP A 149 -22.46 -25.67 -5.78
C ASP A 149 -21.99 -26.93 -5.01
N GLU A 150 -21.61 -28.02 -5.70
CA GLU A 150 -21.09 -29.24 -5.05
C GLU A 150 -19.57 -29.19 -4.73
N ILE A 151 -18.83 -28.22 -5.28
CA ILE A 151 -17.38 -28.03 -5.02
C ILE A 151 -17.12 -26.93 -3.96
N SER A 152 -18.13 -26.13 -3.61
CA SER A 152 -17.95 -24.87 -2.87
C SER A 152 -18.40 -24.87 -1.39
N GLU A 153 -17.93 -25.83 -0.58
CA GLU A 153 -18.01 -25.72 0.89
C GLU A 153 -16.72 -25.20 1.55
N GLU A 154 -15.70 -24.84 0.76
CA GLU A 154 -14.44 -24.31 1.30
C GLU A 154 -14.56 -22.80 1.56
N PHE A 155 -14.30 -22.35 2.79
CA PHE A 155 -14.30 -20.93 3.14
C PHE A 155 -13.19 -20.19 2.38
N ILE A 156 -13.57 -19.32 1.45
CA ILE A 156 -12.66 -18.45 0.71
C ILE A 156 -12.80 -17.03 1.26
N PHE A 157 -11.85 -16.59 2.09
CA PHE A 157 -11.83 -15.20 2.53
C PHE A 157 -11.50 -14.27 1.38
N GLU A 158 -12.42 -13.36 1.08
CA GLU A 158 -12.15 -12.30 0.13
C GLU A 158 -11.33 -11.18 0.78
N THR A 159 -10.10 -10.97 0.31
CA THR A 159 -9.18 -9.93 0.81
C THR A 159 -9.74 -8.52 0.67
N ASN A 160 -10.71 -8.31 -0.22
CA ASN A 160 -11.43 -7.03 -0.32
C ASN A 160 -12.27 -6.72 0.94
N ASN A 161 -12.52 -7.70 1.83
CA ASN A 161 -13.11 -7.48 3.16
C ASN A 161 -12.24 -6.64 4.08
N ILE A 162 -10.94 -6.51 3.79
CA ILE A 162 -10.00 -5.65 4.53
C ILE A 162 -10.17 -4.21 4.01
N THR A 163 -11.36 -3.65 4.24
CA THR A 163 -11.76 -2.31 3.82
C THR A 163 -12.66 -1.70 4.88
N PRO A 164 -12.49 -0.41 5.25
CA PRO A 164 -13.41 0.27 6.16
C PRO A 164 -14.87 0.15 5.71
N GLY A 165 -15.77 -0.07 6.67
CA GLY A 165 -17.21 -0.19 6.41
C GLY A 165 -17.69 -1.63 6.15
N THR A 166 -16.81 -2.63 6.16
CA THR A 166 -17.21 -4.05 6.12
C THR A 166 -17.49 -4.59 7.52
N GLU A 167 -18.34 -5.62 7.59
CA GLU A 167 -18.64 -6.32 8.85
C GLU A 167 -17.39 -6.96 9.48
N PHE A 168 -16.51 -7.52 8.65
CA PHE A 168 -15.23 -8.09 9.09
C PHE A 168 -14.38 -7.07 9.87
N MET A 169 -14.28 -5.83 9.39
CA MET A 169 -13.49 -4.79 10.05
C MET A 169 -14.10 -4.31 11.37
N ASP A 170 -15.43 -4.39 11.52
CA ASP A 170 -16.12 -4.08 12.79
C ASP A 170 -15.91 -5.20 13.83
N LYS A 171 -15.99 -6.46 13.41
CA LYS A 171 -15.61 -7.62 14.25
C LYS A 171 -14.15 -7.55 14.68
N LEU A 172 -13.26 -7.16 13.75
CA LEU A 172 -11.83 -6.98 14.03
C LEU A 172 -11.58 -5.86 15.06
N ASP A 173 -12.27 -4.73 14.98
CA ASP A 173 -12.17 -3.64 15.98
C ASP A 173 -12.55 -4.16 17.38
N THR A 174 -13.68 -4.87 17.48
CA THR A 174 -14.14 -5.48 18.73
C THR A 174 -13.13 -6.49 19.30
N PHE A 175 -12.59 -7.36 18.44
CA PHE A 175 -11.54 -8.31 18.82
C PHE A 175 -10.29 -7.59 19.34
N MET A 176 -9.81 -6.57 18.62
CA MET A 176 -8.60 -5.83 18.96
C MET A 176 -8.73 -5.08 20.28
N ILE A 177 -9.89 -4.46 20.56
CA ILE A 177 -10.17 -3.83 21.85
C ILE A 177 -10.04 -4.86 22.98
N SER A 178 -10.66 -6.03 22.81
CA SER A 178 -10.63 -7.12 23.80
C SER A 178 -9.22 -7.69 23.99
N PHE A 179 -8.48 -7.90 22.90
CA PHE A 179 -7.09 -8.37 22.92
C PHE A 179 -6.18 -7.39 23.67
N ILE A 180 -6.28 -6.08 23.41
CA ILE A 180 -5.46 -5.07 24.08
C ILE A 180 -5.77 -5.02 25.59
N GLN A 181 -7.04 -5.10 25.97
CA GLN A 181 -7.46 -5.17 27.38
C GLN A 181 -6.86 -6.40 28.09
N TYR A 182 -6.89 -7.56 27.42
CA TYR A 182 -6.26 -8.79 27.89
C TYR A 182 -4.75 -8.60 28.09
N LYS A 183 -4.03 -8.11 27.08
CA LYS A 183 -2.57 -7.93 27.16
C LYS A 183 -2.15 -6.90 28.21
N ILE A 184 -2.84 -5.76 28.36
CA ILE A 184 -2.54 -4.77 29.42
C ILE A 184 -2.75 -5.32 30.82
N SER A 185 -3.72 -6.22 30.98
CA SER A 185 -4.00 -6.87 32.26
C SER A 185 -2.95 -7.92 32.64
N LYS A 186 -2.19 -8.41 31.64
CA LYS A 186 -1.20 -9.48 31.75
C LYS A 186 0.23 -8.96 31.49
N ASP A 187 0.65 -8.93 30.23
CA ASP A 187 2.05 -8.76 29.82
C ASP A 187 2.45 -7.30 29.53
N TRP A 188 1.49 -6.44 29.20
CA TRP A 188 1.71 -5.06 28.75
C TRP A 188 1.44 -4.02 29.85
N LYS A 189 1.57 -4.40 31.13
CA LYS A 189 1.19 -3.58 32.30
C LYS A 189 1.87 -2.20 32.35
N ASN A 190 3.08 -2.10 31.83
CA ASN A 190 3.87 -0.87 31.86
C ASN A 190 3.80 -0.05 30.57
N LEU A 191 2.97 -0.47 29.60
CA LEU A 191 2.87 0.18 28.29
C LEU A 191 1.62 1.06 28.21
N THR A 192 1.74 2.10 27.41
CA THR A 192 0.59 2.80 26.83
C THR A 192 0.30 2.20 25.47
N VAL A 193 -0.93 1.73 25.24
CA VAL A 193 -1.34 1.25 23.92
C VAL A 193 -2.30 2.26 23.31
N ILE A 194 -2.02 2.67 22.08
CA ILE A 194 -2.94 3.48 21.27
C ILE A 194 -3.41 2.62 20.10
N TYR A 195 -4.73 2.54 19.91
CA TYR A 195 -5.32 1.83 18.79
C TYR A 195 -6.16 2.79 17.95
N SER A 196 -5.82 2.88 16.67
CA SER A 196 -6.52 3.69 15.67
C SER A 196 -7.17 2.76 14.66
N SER A 197 -8.47 2.48 14.85
CA SER A 197 -9.21 1.50 14.03
C SER A 197 -9.55 2.04 12.64
N SER A 198 -10.21 1.22 11.84
CA SER A 198 -10.68 1.58 10.48
C SER A 198 -11.76 2.67 10.48
N LYS A 199 -12.42 2.91 11.62
CA LYS A 199 -13.40 3.99 11.80
C LYS A 199 -12.74 5.37 11.95
N VAL A 200 -11.42 5.43 12.18
CA VAL A 200 -10.66 6.69 12.16
C VAL A 200 -10.22 6.97 10.72
N PRO A 201 -10.54 8.12 10.09
CA PRO A 201 -10.07 8.44 8.74
C PRO A 201 -8.55 8.51 8.61
N GLY A 202 -8.03 8.21 7.41
CA GLY A 202 -6.62 8.25 7.04
C GLY A 202 -6.02 6.86 6.79
N GLU A 203 -4.90 6.83 6.07
CA GLU A 203 -4.10 5.60 5.89
C GLU A 203 -3.31 5.28 7.16
N GLY A 204 -3.09 4.00 7.44
CA GLY A 204 -2.48 3.51 8.67
C GLY A 204 -1.10 4.13 8.92
N GLU A 205 -0.23 4.11 7.90
CA GLU A 205 1.08 4.76 7.89
C GLU A 205 1.00 6.27 8.15
N GLN A 206 0.01 6.96 7.61
CA GLN A 206 -0.12 8.41 7.74
C GLN A 206 -0.66 8.81 9.11
N LYS A 207 -1.58 8.03 9.69
CA LYS A 207 -1.99 8.20 11.09
C LYS A 207 -0.82 8.05 12.06
N ILE A 208 0.09 7.09 11.79
CA ILE A 208 1.32 6.91 12.56
C ILE A 208 2.21 8.15 12.43
N MET A 209 2.45 8.62 11.20
CA MET A 209 3.29 9.78 10.95
C MET A 209 2.71 11.06 11.56
N ASP A 210 1.41 11.28 11.43
CA ASP A 210 0.68 12.39 12.08
C ASP A 210 0.78 12.34 13.59
N PHE A 211 0.68 11.14 14.17
CA PHE A 211 0.85 10.97 15.60
C PHE A 211 2.26 11.39 16.01
N ILE A 212 3.31 10.89 15.36
CA ILE A 212 4.72 11.20 15.65
C ILE A 212 4.97 12.71 15.52
N ARG A 213 4.53 13.35 14.43
CA ARG A 213 4.70 14.79 14.18
C ARG A 213 4.10 15.67 15.28
N LYS A 214 3.03 15.22 15.94
CA LYS A 214 2.33 15.98 16.99
C LYS A 214 2.96 15.84 18.37
N GLN A 215 3.89 14.90 18.57
CA GLN A 215 4.51 14.69 19.88
C GLN A 215 5.71 15.61 20.10
N LYS A 216 6.00 15.91 21.37
CA LYS A 216 7.18 16.69 21.80
C LYS A 216 8.23 15.77 22.40
N ASN A 217 9.51 16.15 22.26
CA ASN A 217 10.67 15.43 22.82
C ASN A 217 10.89 14.02 22.25
N PHE A 218 10.42 13.72 21.03
CA PHE A 218 10.57 12.38 20.42
C PHE A 218 11.97 12.15 19.83
N GLU A 219 12.73 13.22 19.62
CA GLU A 219 14.04 13.22 18.95
C GLU A 219 15.07 12.29 19.60
N ASN A 220 14.98 12.08 20.91
CA ASN A 220 15.94 11.29 21.69
C ASN A 220 15.53 9.83 21.90
N PHE A 221 14.40 9.38 21.35
CA PHE A 221 13.91 8.01 21.52
C PHE A 221 14.12 7.15 20.28
N ASN A 222 14.21 5.83 20.50
CA ASN A 222 14.27 4.87 19.41
C ASN A 222 12.85 4.47 19.00
N HIS A 223 12.50 4.79 17.77
CA HIS A 223 11.21 4.47 17.17
C HIS A 223 11.34 3.31 16.20
N LEU A 224 10.46 2.32 16.31
CA LEU A 224 10.35 1.23 15.34
C LEU A 224 8.97 1.26 14.68
N ILE A 225 8.93 1.27 13.35
CA ILE A 225 7.69 1.17 12.58
C ILE A 225 7.69 -0.16 11.83
N TYR A 226 6.75 -1.04 12.16
CA TYR A 226 6.44 -2.22 11.35
C TYR A 226 5.46 -1.85 10.26
N SER A 227 5.86 -2.01 9.00
CA SER A 227 4.96 -1.84 7.85
C SER A 227 5.60 -2.38 6.57
N PRO A 228 4.81 -2.99 5.68
CA PRO A 228 5.30 -3.37 4.37
C PRO A 228 5.65 -2.15 3.51
N ASP A 229 4.98 -1.00 3.64
CA ASP A 229 4.91 0.05 2.59
C ASP A 229 6.20 0.84 2.37
N ALA A 230 6.58 1.07 1.10
CA ALA A 230 7.82 1.79 0.74
C ALA A 230 7.78 3.28 1.04
N ASP A 231 6.61 3.90 0.98
CA ASP A 231 6.47 5.35 1.17
C ASP A 231 6.92 5.79 2.57
N LEU A 232 6.87 4.88 3.54
CA LEU A 232 7.44 5.09 4.87
C LEU A 232 8.93 5.42 4.89
N ILE A 233 9.73 5.03 3.89
CA ILE A 233 11.13 5.48 3.81
C ILE A 233 11.15 7.00 3.63
N PHE A 234 10.38 7.53 2.67
CA PHE A 234 10.32 8.98 2.43
C PHE A 234 9.66 9.73 3.58
N LEU A 235 8.57 9.20 4.15
CA LEU A 235 7.91 9.79 5.31
C LEU A 235 8.86 9.87 6.52
N SER A 236 9.62 8.80 6.78
CA SER A 236 10.57 8.76 7.90
C SER A 236 11.80 9.64 7.68
N LEU A 237 12.20 9.89 6.42
CA LEU A 237 13.27 10.85 6.11
C LEU A 237 12.91 12.27 6.54
N LEU A 238 11.63 12.64 6.49
CA LEU A 238 11.15 13.98 6.87
C LEU A 238 11.03 14.20 8.38
N ILE A 239 11.06 13.14 9.19
CA ILE A 239 10.91 13.25 10.66
C ILE A 239 12.29 13.43 11.31
N PRO A 240 12.50 14.40 12.21
CA PRO A 240 13.79 14.66 12.85
C PRO A 240 14.08 13.70 14.03
N THR A 241 13.74 12.42 13.92
CA THR A 241 13.95 11.42 14.99
C THR A 241 14.59 10.14 14.44
N ASN A 242 15.11 9.29 15.34
CA ASN A 242 15.67 8.00 14.96
C ASN A 242 14.56 6.97 14.69
N ILE A 243 14.35 6.65 13.41
CA ILE A 243 13.34 5.68 12.96
C ILE A 243 14.03 4.44 12.37
N ILE A 244 13.58 3.28 12.85
CA ILE A 244 13.92 1.97 12.33
C ILE A 244 12.67 1.40 11.67
N LEU A 245 12.77 1.03 10.40
CA LEU A 245 11.69 0.33 9.70
C LEU A 245 11.89 -1.18 9.82
N MET A 246 10.86 -1.87 10.29
CA MET A 246 10.83 -3.33 10.42
C MET A 246 9.94 -3.92 9.32
N ARG A 247 10.47 -4.90 8.58
CA ARG A 247 9.74 -5.60 7.51
C ARG A 247 10.01 -7.09 7.54
N ASN A 248 9.12 -7.89 6.98
CA ASN A 248 9.37 -9.31 6.83
C ASN A 248 10.44 -9.58 5.76
N ASP A 249 11.21 -10.64 5.97
CA ASP A 249 12.24 -11.09 5.03
C ASP A 249 11.61 -11.93 3.91
N HIS A 250 11.25 -11.27 2.82
CA HIS A 250 10.67 -11.91 1.64
C HIS A 250 11.58 -12.97 1.01
N GLY A 251 12.90 -12.78 1.03
CA GLY A 251 13.85 -13.77 0.49
C GLY A 251 13.88 -15.04 1.34
N PHE A 252 13.71 -14.91 2.66
CA PHE A 252 13.50 -16.05 3.52
C PHE A 252 12.14 -16.73 3.29
N GLU A 253 11.06 -15.97 3.19
CA GLU A 253 9.71 -16.49 2.88
C GLU A 253 9.71 -17.29 1.56
N GLU A 254 10.37 -16.79 0.53
CA GLU A 254 10.46 -17.46 -0.77
C GLU A 254 11.19 -18.80 -0.74
N LYS A 255 12.30 -18.87 0.00
CA LYS A 255 13.04 -20.13 0.19
C LYS A 255 12.17 -21.17 0.89
N GLN A 256 11.34 -20.73 1.84
CA GLN A 256 10.46 -21.61 2.60
C GLN A 256 9.27 -22.11 1.78
N LYS A 257 8.73 -21.30 0.86
CA LYS A 257 7.66 -21.71 -0.07
C LYS A 257 8.01 -22.92 -0.94
N LYS A 258 9.29 -23.28 -1.08
CA LYS A 258 9.73 -24.48 -1.82
C LYS A 258 9.74 -25.75 -0.96
N ILE A 259 9.53 -25.64 0.34
CA ILE A 259 9.60 -26.76 1.28
C ILE A 259 8.22 -27.40 1.38
N PHE A 260 8.14 -28.70 1.10
CA PHE A 260 6.92 -29.49 1.27
C PHE A 260 6.79 -29.96 2.73
N CYS A 261 5.60 -29.80 3.29
CA CYS A 261 5.23 -30.35 4.58
C CYS A 261 4.40 -31.63 4.41
N ALA A 262 4.88 -32.75 4.94
CA ALA A 262 4.18 -34.02 4.95
C ALA A 262 3.04 -34.11 5.99
N LYS A 263 2.94 -33.17 6.94
CA LYS A 263 1.86 -33.19 7.95
C LYS A 263 0.55 -32.58 7.47
N CYS A 264 0.62 -31.51 6.69
CA CYS A 264 -0.55 -30.84 6.13
C CYS A 264 -0.59 -30.89 4.60
N GLU A 265 0.38 -31.60 3.99
CA GLU A 265 0.45 -31.84 2.54
C GLU A 265 0.50 -30.56 1.71
N THR A 266 1.03 -29.47 2.28
CA THR A 266 1.20 -28.18 1.60
C THR A 266 2.66 -27.75 1.55
N PHE A 267 2.99 -26.94 0.55
CA PHE A 267 4.28 -26.25 0.46
C PHE A 267 4.27 -24.98 1.31
N GLY A 268 5.40 -24.61 1.89
CA GLY A 268 5.51 -23.39 2.70
C GLY A 268 6.44 -23.49 3.89
N HIS A 269 6.60 -24.68 4.47
CA HIS A 269 7.25 -24.88 5.76
C HIS A 269 7.74 -26.32 5.95
N MET A 270 8.59 -26.56 6.95
CA MET A 270 9.01 -27.91 7.35
C MET A 270 7.98 -28.54 8.31
N ASP A 271 7.87 -29.87 8.32
CA ASP A 271 6.96 -30.65 9.19
C ASP A 271 7.00 -30.24 10.66
N TYR A 272 8.19 -29.90 11.17
CA TYR A 272 8.36 -29.48 12.55
C TYR A 272 7.56 -28.20 12.88
N TYR A 273 7.38 -27.30 11.90
CA TYR A 273 6.72 -26.00 12.07
C TYR A 273 5.25 -25.98 11.63
N CYS A 274 4.71 -27.12 11.20
CA CYS A 274 3.33 -27.22 10.74
C CYS A 274 2.35 -26.72 11.82
N GLY A 275 1.54 -25.71 11.48
CA GLY A 275 0.58 -25.09 12.39
C GLY A 275 1.15 -24.05 13.34
N SER A 276 2.43 -23.66 13.20
CA SER A 276 3.10 -22.67 14.06
C SER A 276 3.52 -21.43 13.26
N ILE A 277 3.03 -20.25 13.65
CA ILE A 277 3.31 -18.95 12.99
C ILE A 277 4.66 -18.34 13.47
N GLU A 278 5.40 -19.06 14.32
CA GLU A 278 6.54 -18.56 15.12
C GLU A 278 7.81 -18.17 14.32
N MET A 279 7.87 -18.42 13.00
CA MET A 279 9.11 -18.34 12.21
C MET A 279 9.14 -17.19 11.21
N LEU A 280 8.76 -15.98 11.64
CA LEU A 280 8.90 -14.79 10.81
C LEU A 280 10.29 -14.18 11.01
N LYS A 281 11.06 -14.12 9.93
CA LYS A 281 12.30 -13.33 9.90
C LYS A 281 11.98 -11.90 9.48
N TYR A 282 12.68 -10.97 10.09
CA TYR A 282 12.50 -9.54 9.83
C TYR A 282 13.82 -8.87 9.46
N PHE A 283 13.72 -7.90 8.55
CA PHE A 283 14.75 -6.91 8.30
C PHE A 283 14.48 -5.64 9.09
N TYR A 284 15.56 -5.00 9.52
CA TYR A 284 15.54 -3.73 10.22
C TYR A 284 16.35 -2.73 9.41
N LEU A 285 15.74 -1.63 8.98
CA LEU A 285 16.37 -0.58 8.19
C LEU A 285 16.49 0.70 9.01
N SER A 286 17.72 1.14 9.24
CA SER A 286 18.04 2.42 9.88
C SER A 286 17.81 3.58 8.90
N VAL A 287 16.75 4.35 9.11
CA VAL A 287 16.50 5.55 8.30
C VAL A 287 17.54 6.63 8.60
N ASN A 288 18.05 6.69 9.84
CA ASN A 288 19.10 7.64 10.20
C ASN A 288 20.39 7.41 9.41
N THR A 289 20.80 6.15 9.24
CA THR A 289 21.96 5.80 8.41
C THR A 289 21.74 6.19 6.94
N ILE A 290 20.53 6.04 6.42
CA ILE A 290 20.19 6.54 5.07
C ILE A 290 20.32 8.07 5.01
N LYS A 291 19.86 8.81 6.02
CA LYS A 291 20.02 10.28 6.08
C LYS A 291 21.49 10.68 6.04
N GLU A 292 22.34 10.01 6.83
CA GLU A 292 23.79 10.23 6.85
C GLU A 292 24.38 10.05 5.44
N HIS A 293 24.07 8.96 4.74
CA HIS A 293 24.52 8.74 3.36
C HIS A 293 24.00 9.78 2.36
N ILE A 294 22.79 10.30 2.57
CA ILE A 294 22.24 11.38 1.75
C ILE A 294 22.96 12.70 2.02
N PHE A 295 23.24 13.01 3.29
CA PHE A 295 24.00 14.21 3.67
C PHE A 295 25.44 14.15 3.16
N ASP A 296 26.10 13.00 3.27
CA ASP A 296 27.40 12.73 2.65
C ASP A 296 27.39 12.99 1.16
N PHE A 297 26.32 12.57 0.46
CA PHE A 297 26.17 12.86 -0.96
C PHE A 297 26.02 14.37 -1.18
N PHE A 298 25.19 15.07 -0.41
CA PHE A 298 25.04 16.51 -0.54
C PHE A 298 26.35 17.25 -0.27
N GLU A 299 27.12 16.88 0.75
CA GLU A 299 28.41 17.50 1.07
C GLU A 299 29.42 17.37 -0.08
N ARG A 300 29.44 16.22 -0.77
CA ARG A 300 30.34 15.99 -1.90
C ARG A 300 29.96 16.78 -3.16
N TYR A 301 28.67 16.99 -3.41
CA TYR A 301 28.19 17.51 -4.70
C TYR A 301 27.61 18.94 -4.64
N VAL A 302 27.20 19.43 -3.48
CA VAL A 302 26.69 20.79 -3.30
C VAL A 302 27.85 21.74 -3.01
N LYS A 303 28.03 22.73 -3.88
CA LYS A 303 29.17 23.67 -3.88
C LYS A 303 28.84 25.02 -3.23
N ARG A 304 27.63 25.15 -2.69
CA ARG A 304 27.11 26.35 -2.03
C ARG A 304 26.78 26.04 -0.60
N GLU A 305 26.65 27.06 0.24
CA GLU A 305 26.07 26.89 1.57
C GLU A 305 24.61 26.42 1.46
N TYR A 306 24.23 25.45 2.31
CA TYR A 306 22.90 24.86 2.33
C TYR A 306 22.58 24.30 3.71
N GLU A 307 21.29 24.09 3.96
CA GLU A 307 20.74 23.44 5.14
C GLU A 307 20.38 21.99 4.77
N PRO A 308 21.03 20.98 5.37
CA PRO A 308 20.86 19.58 4.95
C PRO A 308 19.43 19.06 5.03
N THR A 309 18.70 19.42 6.09
CA THR A 309 17.29 19.02 6.31
C THR A 309 16.36 19.60 5.25
N ARG A 310 16.59 20.85 4.82
CA ARG A 310 15.82 21.48 3.74
C ARG A 310 16.09 20.84 2.39
N LEU A 311 17.35 20.56 2.08
CA LEU A 311 17.69 19.88 0.82
C LEU A 311 17.20 18.42 0.80
N LEU A 312 17.11 17.77 1.96
CA LEU A 312 16.47 16.47 2.11
C LEU A 312 14.97 16.54 1.82
N ALA A 313 14.27 17.58 2.30
CA ALA A 313 12.87 17.80 1.96
C ALA A 313 12.68 18.02 0.45
N ASP A 314 13.56 18.80 -0.19
CA ASP A 314 13.57 18.96 -1.65
C ASP A 314 13.84 17.65 -2.39
N PHE A 315 14.69 16.77 -1.84
CA PHE A 315 14.89 15.43 -2.38
C PHE A 315 13.60 14.61 -2.32
N VAL A 316 12.85 14.64 -1.23
CA VAL A 316 11.55 13.94 -1.13
C VAL A 316 10.52 14.54 -2.11
N PHE A 317 10.48 15.87 -2.24
CA PHE A 317 9.67 16.54 -3.27
C PHE A 317 10.04 16.05 -4.67
N ALA A 318 11.34 16.06 -5.02
CA ALA A 318 11.82 15.65 -6.33
C ALA A 318 11.68 14.14 -6.58
N ALA A 319 11.77 13.31 -5.54
CA ALA A 319 11.56 11.87 -5.62
C ALA A 319 10.10 11.51 -5.92
N SER A 320 9.14 12.41 -5.66
CA SER A 320 7.72 12.19 -6.01
C SER A 320 7.51 12.03 -7.53
N PHE A 321 8.40 12.58 -8.37
CA PHE A 321 8.39 12.38 -9.83
C PHE A 321 8.73 10.94 -10.26
N LEU A 322 9.30 10.12 -9.37
CA LEU A 322 9.49 8.68 -9.62
C LEU A 322 8.16 7.90 -9.58
N GLY A 323 7.04 8.56 -9.22
CA GLY A 323 5.68 8.04 -9.18
C GLY A 323 5.32 7.13 -7.99
N ASN A 324 4.40 7.56 -7.13
CA ASN A 324 3.93 6.85 -5.94
C ASN A 324 2.48 6.36 -6.14
N ASP A 325 1.78 6.05 -5.05
CA ASP A 325 0.38 5.61 -5.10
C ASP A 325 -0.61 6.68 -5.60
N PHE A 326 -0.22 7.94 -5.61
CA PHE A 326 -1.09 9.08 -5.94
C PHE A 326 -0.80 9.68 -7.32
N VAL A 327 0.37 9.39 -7.89
CA VAL A 327 0.84 10.01 -9.14
C VAL A 327 1.65 9.02 -9.98
N PRO A 328 1.39 8.91 -11.29
CA PRO A 328 2.16 8.02 -12.15
C PRO A 328 3.60 8.50 -12.32
N THR A 329 4.50 7.55 -12.53
CA THR A 329 5.93 7.80 -12.76
C THR A 329 6.15 8.58 -14.07
N LEU A 330 7.05 9.57 -14.05
CA LEU A 330 7.50 10.21 -15.29
C LEU A 330 8.15 9.17 -16.22
N PRO A 331 7.87 9.16 -17.54
CA PRO A 331 8.36 8.11 -18.42
C PRO A 331 9.88 7.94 -18.44
N CYS A 332 10.65 9.01 -18.25
CA CYS A 332 12.11 8.99 -18.24
C CYS A 332 12.73 8.57 -16.89
N LEU A 333 11.91 8.32 -15.85
CA LEU A 333 12.36 7.92 -14.52
C LEU A 333 11.84 6.52 -14.16
N ASP A 334 12.61 5.79 -13.35
CA ASP A 334 12.20 4.53 -12.73
C ASP A 334 13.16 4.19 -11.59
N VAL A 335 12.64 3.81 -10.42
CA VAL A 335 13.47 3.40 -9.27
C VAL A 335 14.34 2.18 -9.58
N SER A 336 13.80 1.24 -10.36
CA SER A 336 14.48 0.02 -10.79
C SER A 336 15.64 0.32 -11.74
N PHE A 337 15.60 1.46 -12.43
CA PHE A 337 16.56 1.83 -13.47
C PHE A 337 17.25 3.18 -13.17
N ASN A 338 17.91 3.26 -12.01
CA ASN A 338 18.76 4.40 -11.59
C ASN A 338 18.04 5.74 -11.36
N GLY A 339 16.70 5.77 -11.32
CA GLY A 339 15.92 7.00 -11.20
C GLY A 339 16.23 7.82 -9.94
N VAL A 340 16.45 7.16 -8.80
CA VAL A 340 16.80 7.84 -7.54
C VAL A 340 18.11 8.63 -7.68
N ASN A 341 19.13 8.04 -8.29
CA ASN A 341 20.41 8.71 -8.52
C ASN A 341 20.26 9.86 -9.52
N ASN A 342 19.45 9.68 -10.57
CA ASN A 342 19.17 10.76 -11.52
C ASN A 342 18.52 11.96 -10.81
N VAL A 343 17.55 11.73 -9.92
CA VAL A 343 16.92 12.79 -9.11
C VAL A 343 17.96 13.52 -8.25
N PHE A 344 18.85 12.80 -7.56
CA PHE A 344 19.94 13.39 -6.77
C PHE A 344 20.85 14.31 -7.61
N PHE A 345 21.25 13.86 -8.80
CA PHE A 345 22.12 14.65 -9.68
C PHE A 345 21.42 15.90 -10.21
N ILE A 346 20.16 15.79 -10.66
CA ILE A 346 19.41 16.95 -11.16
C ILE A 346 19.12 17.94 -10.03
N LEU A 347 18.80 17.46 -8.83
CA LEU A 347 18.56 18.31 -7.65
C LEU A 347 19.81 19.11 -7.28
N THR A 348 20.94 18.44 -7.06
CA THR A 348 22.20 19.09 -6.67
C THR A 348 22.71 20.05 -7.76
N TYR A 349 22.60 19.67 -9.03
CA TYR A 349 22.91 20.56 -10.15
C TYR A 349 22.03 21.82 -10.16
N THR A 350 20.72 21.66 -9.93
CA THR A 350 19.77 22.77 -9.89
C THR A 350 20.04 23.70 -8.72
N TYR A 351 20.29 23.17 -7.52
CA TYR A 351 20.63 23.97 -6.34
C TYR A 351 21.95 24.71 -6.52
N ASN A 352 22.99 24.06 -7.07
CA ASN A 352 24.26 24.72 -7.39
C ASN A 352 24.13 25.86 -8.41
N SER A 353 23.20 25.74 -9.35
CA SER A 353 22.98 26.76 -10.38
C SER A 353 22.18 27.94 -9.85
N THR A 354 21.16 27.69 -9.02
CA THR A 354 20.18 28.70 -8.61
C THR A 354 20.40 29.26 -7.21
N GLY A 355 20.97 28.47 -6.29
CA GLY A 355 21.02 28.76 -4.86
C GLY A 355 19.63 28.79 -4.20
N LYS A 356 18.62 28.16 -4.81
CA LYS A 356 17.23 28.15 -4.33
C LYS A 356 16.77 26.71 -4.06
N TYR A 357 16.06 26.53 -2.96
CA TYR A 357 15.37 25.28 -2.64
C TYR A 357 14.12 25.13 -3.53
N LEU A 358 13.75 23.89 -3.84
CA LEU A 358 12.50 23.56 -4.52
C LEU A 358 11.29 23.89 -3.65
N THR A 359 11.45 23.84 -2.33
CA THR A 359 10.39 24.04 -1.34
C THR A 359 10.80 25.02 -0.23
N GLU A 360 9.81 25.75 0.29
CA GLU A 360 9.91 26.63 1.46
C GLU A 360 8.82 26.24 2.46
N GLY A 361 9.16 25.40 3.44
CA GLY A 361 8.15 24.75 4.27
C GLY A 361 7.29 23.80 3.43
N SER A 362 5.98 23.98 3.47
CA SER A 362 5.02 23.25 2.62
C SER A 362 4.68 23.96 1.32
N GLU A 363 5.34 25.07 1.00
CA GLU A 363 5.11 25.84 -0.23
C GLU A 363 6.12 25.50 -1.32
N MET A 364 5.64 25.41 -2.56
CA MET A 364 6.48 25.12 -3.72
C MET A 364 7.12 26.39 -4.28
N ASN A 365 8.44 26.40 -4.43
CA ASN A 365 9.15 27.45 -5.15
C ASN A 365 9.09 27.18 -6.66
N PHE A 366 8.10 27.75 -7.34
CA PHE A 366 7.85 27.48 -8.77
C PHE A 366 9.07 27.77 -9.65
N PHE A 367 9.84 28.83 -9.36
CA PHE A 367 11.06 29.15 -10.10
C PHE A 367 12.09 28.02 -10.01
N ALA A 368 12.39 27.56 -8.79
CA ALA A 368 13.37 26.50 -8.57
C ALA A 368 12.91 25.16 -9.16
N VAL A 369 11.62 24.81 -8.99
CA VAL A 369 11.02 23.62 -9.60
C VAL A 369 11.06 23.67 -11.12
N LYS A 370 10.76 24.82 -11.73
CA LYS A 370 10.89 25.00 -13.19
C LYS A 370 12.34 24.83 -13.66
N CYS A 371 13.31 25.34 -12.91
CA CYS A 371 14.73 25.10 -13.20
C CYS A 371 15.09 23.61 -13.09
N PHE A 372 14.57 22.90 -12.08
CA PHE A 372 14.75 21.45 -11.93
C PHE A 372 14.18 20.69 -13.13
N LEU A 373 12.93 20.97 -13.52
CA LEU A 373 12.26 20.34 -14.66
C LEU A 373 12.98 20.62 -15.98
N LYS A 374 13.48 21.84 -16.20
CA LYS A 374 14.30 22.17 -17.36
C LYS A 374 15.61 21.38 -17.41
N ASN A 375 16.23 21.13 -16.26
CA ASN A 375 17.44 20.32 -16.20
C ASN A 375 17.13 18.84 -16.43
N LEU A 376 16.03 18.33 -15.88
CA LEU A 376 15.54 16.98 -16.15
C LEU A 376 15.24 16.78 -17.65
N ALA A 377 14.55 17.73 -18.28
CA ALA A 377 14.21 17.70 -19.70
C ALA A 377 15.45 17.57 -20.62
N LYS A 378 16.57 18.20 -20.28
CA LYS A 378 17.83 18.07 -21.04
C LYS A 378 18.40 16.64 -21.03
N HIS A 379 18.07 15.85 -20.02
CA HIS A 379 18.53 14.47 -19.85
C HIS A 379 17.43 13.43 -20.12
N GLU A 380 16.22 13.87 -20.48
CA GLU A 380 15.03 13.04 -20.66
C GLU A 380 15.28 11.87 -21.59
N ASP A 381 15.76 12.14 -22.81
CA ASP A 381 15.99 11.10 -23.83
C ASP A 381 17.03 10.08 -23.39
N ILE A 382 18.12 10.55 -22.77
CA ILE A 382 19.21 9.67 -22.29
C ILE A 382 18.69 8.74 -21.19
N TYR A 383 17.91 9.27 -20.25
CA TYR A 383 17.35 8.47 -19.17
C TYR A 383 16.28 7.50 -19.68
N TYR A 384 15.42 7.97 -20.59
CA TYR A 384 14.39 7.14 -21.21
C TYR A 384 14.96 5.98 -22.02
N LEU A 385 15.96 6.22 -22.89
CA LEU A 385 16.59 5.17 -23.70
C LEU A 385 17.30 4.12 -22.84
N LYS A 386 18.05 4.54 -21.80
CA LYS A 386 18.67 3.62 -20.85
C LYS A 386 17.65 2.80 -20.08
N LYS A 387 16.55 3.42 -19.68
CA LYS A 387 15.43 2.73 -19.03
C LYS A 387 14.83 1.68 -19.98
N LEU A 388 14.52 2.05 -21.21
CA LEU A 388 13.93 1.16 -22.22
C LEU A 388 14.83 -0.05 -22.51
N GLU A 389 16.15 0.17 -22.63
CA GLU A 389 17.13 -0.91 -22.82
C GLU A 389 17.11 -1.91 -21.66
N ASN A 390 17.11 -1.42 -20.41
CA ASN A 390 17.03 -2.28 -19.23
C ASN A 390 15.68 -2.97 -19.11
N LEU A 391 14.60 -2.29 -19.46
CA LEU A 391 13.25 -2.85 -19.47
C LEU A 391 13.14 -4.01 -20.45
N ARG A 392 13.72 -3.89 -21.65
CA ARG A 392 13.82 -4.99 -22.64
C ARG A 392 14.60 -6.17 -22.09
N LYS A 393 15.78 -5.93 -21.49
CA LYS A 393 16.58 -7.00 -20.86
C LYS A 393 15.81 -7.72 -19.77
N THR A 394 15.06 -6.98 -18.96
CA THR A 394 14.24 -7.54 -17.89
C THR A 394 13.10 -8.37 -18.48
N ARG A 395 12.36 -7.88 -19.48
CA ARG A 395 11.27 -8.62 -20.15
C ARG A 395 11.76 -9.90 -20.83
N LEU A 396 12.91 -9.84 -21.52
CA LEU A 396 13.49 -11.01 -22.19
C LEU A 396 13.85 -12.13 -21.23
N ARG A 397 14.39 -11.78 -20.06
CA ARG A 397 14.65 -12.77 -19.00
C ARG A 397 13.38 -13.45 -18.51
N PHE A 398 12.24 -12.76 -18.55
CA PHE A 398 10.95 -13.32 -18.17
C PHE A 398 10.35 -14.20 -19.26
N SER A 399 10.51 -13.84 -20.54
CA SER A 399 10.01 -14.66 -21.64
C SER A 399 10.80 -15.95 -21.85
N SER A 400 12.11 -15.95 -21.58
CA SER A 400 12.99 -17.13 -21.73
C SER A 400 12.79 -18.23 -20.69
N ILE A 401 11.86 -18.05 -19.75
CA ILE A 401 11.49 -19.04 -18.71
C ILE A 401 10.24 -19.83 -19.13
N LEU A 402 9.58 -19.44 -20.23
CA LEU A 402 8.55 -20.26 -20.86
C LEU A 402 9.23 -21.40 -21.63
N PRO A 403 8.77 -22.66 -21.50
CA PRO A 403 9.32 -23.76 -22.30
C PRO A 403 9.03 -23.48 -23.77
N GLU A 404 10.07 -23.10 -24.54
CA GLU A 404 9.98 -22.98 -25.99
C GLU A 404 9.80 -24.37 -26.60
N ASN A 405 8.63 -24.63 -27.19
CA ASN A 405 8.59 -25.49 -28.36
C ASN A 405 9.10 -24.67 -29.56
N GLU A 406 10.18 -25.18 -30.15
CA GLU A 406 10.71 -24.90 -31.49
C GLU A 406 11.71 -23.74 -31.70
N THR A 407 12.99 -24.14 -31.67
CA THR A 407 14.08 -23.82 -32.63
C THR A 407 14.16 -22.41 -33.20
N ILE A 408 15.12 -21.62 -32.68
CA ILE A 408 15.78 -20.57 -33.45
C ILE A 408 17.30 -20.78 -33.35
N GLN A 409 17.94 -20.88 -34.52
CA GLN A 409 19.38 -21.03 -34.68
C GLN A 409 20.12 -19.82 -34.12
N GLU A 410 21.06 -20.08 -33.21
CA GLU A 410 22.01 -19.12 -32.68
C GLU A 410 22.96 -18.60 -33.77
N GLU A 411 23.08 -17.27 -33.90
CA GLU A 411 24.33 -16.67 -34.36
C GLU A 411 24.86 -15.66 -33.35
N ILE A 412 26.13 -15.89 -33.03
CA ILE A 412 26.95 -15.38 -31.94
C ILE A 412 27.43 -13.96 -32.22
N ILE A 413 27.33 -13.05 -31.23
CA ILE A 413 28.37 -12.04 -30.99
C ILE A 413 28.67 -11.97 -29.49
N VAL A 414 29.69 -12.74 -29.10
CA VAL A 414 30.43 -12.56 -27.84
C VAL A 414 31.45 -11.43 -28.04
N LYS A 415 31.37 -10.40 -27.19
CA LYS A 415 32.56 -9.82 -26.55
C LYS A 415 32.20 -9.39 -25.14
N GLU A 416 32.62 -10.21 -24.18
CA GLU A 416 32.71 -9.88 -22.76
C GLU A 416 33.74 -8.78 -22.56
N ASP A 417 33.45 -7.86 -21.65
CA ASP A 417 34.48 -7.44 -20.72
C ASP A 417 33.92 -7.30 -19.30
N SER A 418 34.74 -7.78 -18.38
CA SER A 418 34.48 -8.25 -17.03
C SER A 418 33.91 -7.23 -16.05
N LEU A 419 32.91 -7.64 -15.25
CA LEU A 419 32.64 -7.24 -13.87
C LEU A 419 31.61 -8.22 -13.28
N ALA A 420 32.03 -8.96 -12.25
CA ALA A 420 31.29 -10.05 -11.61
C ALA A 420 29.83 -9.66 -11.30
N LYS A 421 28.88 -10.34 -11.98
CA LYS A 421 27.45 -10.20 -11.74
C LYS A 421 26.97 -11.25 -10.75
N ASP A 422 26.42 -10.72 -9.67
CA ASP A 422 25.58 -11.30 -8.64
C ASP A 422 24.47 -12.20 -9.25
N ASP A 423 24.72 -13.51 -9.27
CA ASP A 423 23.85 -14.59 -9.82
C ASP A 423 22.56 -14.82 -8.99
N SER A 424 22.44 -14.15 -7.83
CA SER A 424 21.28 -14.27 -6.93
C SER A 424 20.02 -13.59 -7.50
N LEU A 425 20.20 -12.45 -8.19
CA LEU A 425 19.11 -11.66 -8.74
C LEU A 425 18.42 -12.35 -9.91
N ALA A 426 19.18 -13.10 -10.73
CA ALA A 426 18.64 -13.84 -11.86
C ALA A 426 17.75 -14.99 -11.38
N LYS A 427 18.22 -15.76 -10.38
CA LYS A 427 17.48 -16.89 -9.80
C LYS A 427 16.23 -16.46 -9.04
N GLU A 428 16.25 -15.36 -8.29
CA GLU A 428 15.06 -14.87 -7.60
C GLU A 428 14.00 -14.34 -8.58
N MET A 429 14.41 -13.61 -9.62
CA MET A 429 13.52 -13.17 -10.69
C MET A 429 12.96 -14.34 -11.50
N GLU A 430 13.75 -15.39 -11.73
CA GLU A 430 13.30 -16.65 -12.34
C GLU A 430 12.14 -17.29 -11.57
N ASN A 431 12.30 -17.40 -10.25
CA ASN A 431 11.32 -18.05 -9.38
C ASN A 431 10.01 -17.23 -9.24
N GLU A 432 10.08 -15.91 -9.36
CA GLU A 432 8.89 -15.04 -9.34
C GLU A 432 8.17 -15.01 -10.70
N ALA A 433 8.92 -15.20 -11.80
CA ALA A 433 8.38 -15.40 -13.13
C ALA A 433 7.59 -16.71 -13.24
N GLU A 434 8.18 -17.83 -12.77
CA GLU A 434 7.54 -19.16 -12.75
C GLU A 434 6.20 -19.16 -12.02
N ARG A 435 6.02 -18.30 -11.01
CA ARG A 435 4.74 -18.17 -10.28
C ARG A 435 3.65 -17.43 -11.03
N LEU A 436 3.99 -16.60 -12.00
CA LEU A 436 3.05 -15.64 -12.62
C LEU A 436 2.74 -15.98 -14.09
N THR A 437 3.48 -16.91 -14.69
CA THR A 437 3.32 -17.34 -16.09
C THR A 437 2.38 -18.53 -16.28
N GLN A 438 1.56 -18.90 -15.28
CA GLN A 438 0.56 -19.97 -15.43
C GLN A 438 -0.61 -19.59 -16.35
N THR A 439 -0.79 -18.29 -16.65
CA THR A 439 -1.71 -17.86 -17.70
C THR A 439 -1.04 -17.98 -19.07
N GLU A 440 -1.59 -18.80 -19.97
CA GLU A 440 -1.13 -19.00 -21.37
C GLU A 440 -1.18 -17.72 -22.24
N ILE A 441 -1.49 -16.55 -21.67
CA ILE A 441 -1.55 -15.26 -22.36
C ILE A 441 -0.23 -14.52 -22.18
N LEU A 442 0.62 -14.54 -23.20
CA LEU A 442 1.80 -13.66 -23.27
C LEU A 442 1.37 -12.18 -23.19
N PRO A 443 1.84 -11.39 -22.21
CA PRO A 443 1.49 -9.98 -22.12
C PRO A 443 2.00 -9.21 -23.33
N PHE A 444 1.13 -8.43 -23.99
CA PHE A 444 1.53 -7.55 -25.08
C PHE A 444 2.26 -6.32 -24.54
N PHE A 445 3.55 -6.19 -24.86
CA PHE A 445 4.37 -5.05 -24.47
C PHE A 445 4.44 -4.01 -25.58
N GLU A 446 3.60 -2.98 -25.50
CA GLU A 446 3.67 -1.87 -26.45
C GLU A 446 4.95 -1.04 -26.26
N GLU A 447 5.63 -0.71 -27.37
CA GLU A 447 6.77 0.19 -27.39
C GLU A 447 6.44 1.49 -28.13
N ILE A 448 6.41 2.60 -27.41
CA ILE A 448 6.21 3.94 -27.97
C ILE A 448 7.51 4.73 -27.79
N TYR A 449 8.17 5.13 -28.88
CA TYR A 449 9.47 5.83 -28.83
C TYR A 449 9.32 7.31 -28.44
N LEU A 450 9.20 7.60 -27.14
CA LEU A 450 8.94 8.95 -26.60
C LEU A 450 9.99 10.02 -26.91
N HIS A 451 11.20 9.62 -27.31
CA HIS A 451 12.26 10.53 -27.76
C HIS A 451 12.03 11.07 -29.18
N THR A 452 10.98 10.60 -29.87
CA THR A 452 10.59 11.05 -31.22
C THR A 452 9.29 11.85 -31.16
N GLU A 453 9.16 12.88 -32.00
CA GLU A 453 7.90 13.65 -32.10
C GLU A 453 6.69 12.78 -32.41
N ALA A 454 6.86 11.79 -33.31
CA ALA A 454 5.82 10.82 -33.62
C ALA A 454 5.43 9.99 -32.39
N GLY A 455 6.40 9.49 -31.61
CA GLY A 455 6.14 8.75 -30.39
C GLY A 455 5.47 9.58 -29.31
N LYS A 456 5.84 10.85 -29.12
CA LYS A 456 5.15 11.77 -28.20
C LYS A 456 3.68 11.97 -28.61
N SER A 457 3.44 12.22 -29.89
CA SER A 457 2.08 12.36 -30.43
C SER A 457 1.25 11.10 -30.23
N THR A 458 1.83 9.92 -30.52
CA THR A 458 1.18 8.62 -30.31
C THR A 458 0.86 8.38 -28.84
N TYR A 459 1.81 8.68 -27.94
CA TYR A 459 1.64 8.55 -26.49
C TYR A 459 0.45 9.37 -25.98
N TYR A 460 0.44 10.68 -26.28
CA TYR A 460 -0.65 11.55 -25.83
C TYR A 460 -2.00 11.14 -26.43
N THR A 461 -2.03 10.75 -27.70
CA THR A 461 -3.29 10.38 -28.38
C THR A 461 -3.83 9.04 -27.91
N GLN A 462 -2.98 8.01 -27.79
CA GLN A 462 -3.41 6.65 -27.48
C GLN A 462 -3.56 6.40 -25.98
N LYS A 463 -2.62 6.86 -25.16
CA LYS A 463 -2.60 6.59 -23.71
C LYS A 463 -3.43 7.60 -22.91
N LEU A 464 -3.36 8.88 -23.28
CA LEU A 464 -4.01 9.96 -22.54
C LEU A 464 -5.26 10.52 -23.24
N LYS A 465 -5.54 10.12 -24.48
CA LYS A 465 -6.65 10.61 -25.32
C LYS A 465 -6.61 12.14 -25.53
N ILE A 466 -5.42 12.73 -25.49
CA ILE A 466 -5.16 14.16 -25.66
C ILE A 466 -4.79 14.45 -27.11
N LYS A 467 -5.34 15.52 -27.69
CA LYS A 467 -5.15 15.87 -29.11
C LYS A 467 -4.62 17.28 -29.33
N SER A 468 -4.62 18.13 -28.31
CA SER A 468 -4.21 19.53 -28.42
C SER A 468 -3.09 19.90 -27.44
N SER A 469 -2.25 20.87 -27.82
CA SER A 469 -1.19 21.38 -26.94
C SER A 469 -1.73 22.03 -25.66
N LYS A 470 -2.95 22.58 -25.70
CA LYS A 470 -3.61 23.15 -24.50
C LYS A 470 -3.95 22.06 -23.49
N GLU A 471 -4.49 20.93 -23.95
CA GLU A 471 -4.77 19.78 -23.08
C GLU A 471 -3.48 19.20 -22.47
N VAL A 472 -2.35 19.23 -23.19
CA VAL A 472 -1.04 18.87 -22.64
C VAL A 472 -0.62 19.85 -21.54
N GLU A 473 -0.81 21.16 -21.75
CA GLU A 473 -0.54 22.17 -20.71
C GLU A 473 -1.42 21.94 -19.45
N ASP A 474 -2.72 21.66 -19.64
CA ASP A 474 -3.66 21.37 -18.55
C ASP A 474 -3.28 20.08 -17.78
N LEU A 475 -2.83 19.03 -18.49
CA LEU A 475 -2.27 17.82 -17.89
C LEU A 475 -1.03 18.14 -17.06
N CYS A 476 -0.10 18.91 -17.60
CA CYS A 476 1.13 19.31 -16.93
C CYS A 476 0.85 20.11 -15.65
N VAL A 477 -0.08 21.07 -15.69
CA VAL A 477 -0.54 21.82 -14.51
C VAL A 477 -1.12 20.87 -13.46
N THR A 478 -2.00 19.96 -13.88
CA THR A 478 -2.66 19.00 -12.97
C THR A 478 -1.66 18.03 -12.35
N TYR A 479 -0.67 17.59 -13.11
CA TYR A 479 0.39 16.70 -12.64
C TYR A 479 1.28 17.39 -11.61
N LEU A 480 1.76 18.61 -11.88
CA LEU A 480 2.58 19.34 -10.91
C LEU A 480 1.79 19.72 -9.66
N LYS A 481 0.49 20.03 -9.80
CA LYS A 481 -0.42 20.21 -8.66
C LYS A 481 -0.54 18.93 -7.82
N GLN A 482 -0.59 17.75 -8.44
CA GLN A 482 -0.60 16.46 -7.72
C GLN A 482 0.73 16.22 -6.99
N ILE A 483 1.88 16.47 -7.62
CA ILE A 483 3.19 16.36 -6.97
C ILE A 483 3.26 17.25 -5.73
N TYR A 484 2.76 18.48 -5.85
CA TYR A 484 2.70 19.41 -4.73
C TYR A 484 1.74 18.93 -3.62
N TRP A 485 0.58 18.37 -3.96
CA TRP A 485 -0.33 17.74 -3.00
C TRP A 485 0.37 16.60 -2.24
N VAL A 486 1.08 15.71 -2.95
CA VAL A 486 1.79 14.57 -2.35
C VAL A 486 2.83 15.05 -1.34
N PHE A 487 3.62 16.06 -1.71
CA PHE A 487 4.65 16.57 -0.81
C PHE A 487 4.05 17.10 0.49
N ARG A 488 2.94 17.85 0.41
CA ARG A 488 2.22 18.33 1.59
C ARG A 488 1.58 17.19 2.39
N TYR A 489 1.08 16.17 1.72
CA TYR A 489 0.58 14.96 2.39
C TYR A 489 1.68 14.30 3.21
N TYR A 490 2.88 14.15 2.64
CA TYR A 490 4.01 13.52 3.32
C TYR A 490 4.56 14.37 4.46
N LEU A 491 4.67 15.69 4.24
CA LEU A 491 5.26 16.61 5.20
C LEU A 491 4.31 16.90 6.39
N GLU A 492 3.03 17.17 6.12
CA GLU A 492 2.08 17.74 7.10
C GLU A 492 0.86 16.85 7.37
N GLY A 493 0.66 15.76 6.63
CA GLY A 493 -0.61 15.00 6.66
C GLY A 493 -1.75 15.72 5.91
N PHE A 494 -1.43 16.60 4.96
CA PHE A 494 -2.42 17.34 4.18
C PHE A 494 -3.22 16.45 3.23
N THR A 495 -4.53 16.33 3.43
CA THR A 495 -5.34 15.37 2.66
C THR A 495 -6.11 15.97 1.49
N CYS A 496 -6.71 17.16 1.58
CA CYS A 496 -7.67 17.66 0.57
C CYS A 496 -8.51 16.50 -0.03
N TRP A 497 -9.24 15.81 0.84
CA TRP A 497 -9.88 14.51 0.66
C TRP A 497 -10.51 14.22 -0.70
N GLU A 498 -11.12 15.19 -1.40
CA GLU A 498 -11.76 14.96 -2.71
C GLU A 498 -10.84 15.18 -3.92
N TYR A 499 -9.63 15.72 -3.74
CA TYR A 499 -8.70 15.97 -4.85
C TYR A 499 -8.03 14.67 -5.32
N TYR A 500 -7.81 14.55 -6.62
CA TYR A 500 -7.13 13.42 -7.25
C TYR A 500 -6.55 13.82 -8.62
N PHE A 501 -5.62 13.01 -9.12
CA PHE A 501 -5.07 13.11 -10.46
C PHE A 501 -5.95 12.35 -11.47
N PRO A 502 -6.61 13.01 -12.45
CA PRO A 502 -7.62 12.40 -13.31
C PRO A 502 -7.04 11.80 -14.61
N TYR A 503 -5.80 11.32 -14.58
CA TYR A 503 -5.16 10.64 -15.71
C TYR A 503 -4.44 9.38 -15.24
N LEU A 504 -4.34 8.39 -16.11
CA LEU A 504 -3.67 7.12 -15.80
C LEU A 504 -2.15 7.18 -16.03
N TYR A 505 -1.68 8.15 -16.81
CA TYR A 505 -0.26 8.30 -17.15
C TYR A 505 0.23 9.73 -16.90
N ALA A 506 1.55 9.87 -16.76
CA ALA A 506 2.21 11.14 -16.52
C ALA A 506 2.46 11.91 -17.83
N PRO A 507 2.59 13.24 -17.81
CA PRO A 507 3.15 13.98 -18.94
C PRO A 507 4.65 13.67 -19.12
N ILE A 508 5.18 14.12 -20.25
CA ILE A 508 6.61 14.08 -20.54
C ILE A 508 7.32 15.25 -19.83
N ALA A 509 8.56 15.07 -19.35
CA ALA A 509 9.26 16.06 -18.55
C ALA A 509 9.64 17.32 -19.36
N SER A 510 9.91 17.17 -20.66
CA SER A 510 10.11 18.30 -21.58
C SER A 510 8.89 19.21 -21.68
N ASP A 511 7.67 18.68 -21.62
CA ASP A 511 6.44 19.48 -21.60
C ASP A 511 6.24 20.17 -20.23
N LEU A 512 6.51 19.46 -19.13
CA LEU A 512 6.52 20.05 -17.78
C LEU A 512 7.49 21.23 -17.66
N ALA A 513 8.65 21.17 -18.31
CA ALA A 513 9.66 22.22 -18.29
C ALA A 513 9.19 23.54 -18.95
N ASN A 514 8.18 23.47 -19.82
CA ASN A 514 7.60 24.60 -20.54
C ASN A 514 6.48 25.30 -19.77
N LEU A 515 6.00 24.72 -18.66
CA LEU A 515 4.93 25.28 -17.85
C LEU A 515 5.21 26.73 -17.42
N LYS A 516 4.19 27.57 -17.55
CA LYS A 516 4.15 28.91 -16.95
C LYS A 516 3.75 28.79 -15.49
N GLU A 517 4.08 29.81 -14.71
CA GLU A 517 3.67 29.88 -13.32
C GLU A 517 2.14 29.90 -13.23
N PHE A 518 1.60 29.14 -12.30
CA PHE A 518 0.17 29.00 -12.07
C PHE A 518 -0.14 28.98 -10.58
N GLU A 519 -1.34 29.43 -10.23
CA GLU A 519 -1.79 29.43 -8.85
C GLU A 519 -2.29 28.05 -8.45
N VAL A 520 -1.83 27.53 -7.31
CA VAL A 520 -2.33 26.28 -6.75
C VAL A 520 -3.35 26.56 -5.66
N LYS A 521 -4.60 26.11 -5.88
CA LYS A 521 -5.68 26.12 -4.89
C LYS A 521 -6.19 24.71 -4.62
N PHE A 522 -6.30 24.38 -3.34
CA PHE A 522 -6.95 23.17 -2.86
C PHE A 522 -8.17 23.55 -2.02
N GLU A 523 -9.25 22.79 -2.19
CA GLU A 523 -10.48 23.00 -1.44
C GLU A 523 -10.38 22.31 -0.08
N ASN A 524 -11.00 22.90 0.95
CA ASN A 524 -11.10 22.27 2.26
C ASN A 524 -12.38 21.44 2.31
N ASN A 525 -12.23 20.12 2.18
CA ASN A 525 -13.32 19.14 2.15
C ASN A 525 -13.13 18.09 3.25
N SER A 526 -14.00 17.09 3.28
CA SER A 526 -14.05 16.05 4.31
C SER A 526 -13.84 14.67 3.69
N PRO A 527 -13.36 13.68 4.46
CA PRO A 527 -13.28 12.30 3.99
C PRO A 527 -14.67 11.81 3.58
N LEU A 528 -14.70 10.89 2.62
CA LEU A 528 -15.88 10.06 2.39
C LEU A 528 -16.21 9.26 3.66
N SER A 529 -17.47 8.90 3.82
CA SER A 529 -17.86 7.94 4.84
C SER A 529 -17.31 6.53 4.53
N PRO A 530 -17.24 5.61 5.51
CA PRO A 530 -16.80 4.23 5.27
C PRO A 530 -17.58 3.54 4.14
N LEU A 531 -18.91 3.63 4.13
CA LEU A 531 -19.73 3.02 3.08
C LEU A 531 -19.61 3.73 1.73
N GLU A 532 -19.49 5.06 1.70
CA GLU A 532 -19.20 5.80 0.47
C GLU A 532 -17.89 5.34 -0.18
N GLN A 533 -16.82 5.21 0.62
CA GLN A 533 -15.55 4.66 0.12
C GLN A 533 -15.71 3.21 -0.33
N LEU A 534 -16.37 2.36 0.46
CA LEU A 534 -16.54 0.94 0.15
C LEU A 534 -17.21 0.74 -1.22
N VAL A 535 -18.26 1.51 -1.53
CA VAL A 535 -18.91 1.54 -2.85
C VAL A 535 -17.95 2.02 -3.95
N CYS A 536 -17.06 2.96 -3.65
CA CYS A 536 -16.10 3.47 -4.63
C CYS A 536 -15.04 2.43 -5.01
N VAL A 537 -14.60 1.61 -4.05
CA VAL A 537 -13.45 0.71 -4.27
C VAL A 537 -13.84 -0.71 -4.66
N SER A 538 -15.06 -1.13 -4.37
CA SER A 538 -15.51 -2.51 -4.58
C SER A 538 -15.75 -2.84 -6.07
N PRO A 539 -15.21 -3.95 -6.58
CA PRO A 539 -15.55 -4.46 -7.91
C PRO A 539 -16.89 -5.22 -7.90
N PRO A 540 -17.55 -5.42 -9.07
CA PRO A 540 -18.77 -6.24 -9.19
C PRO A 540 -18.68 -7.65 -8.63
N ALA A 541 -17.49 -8.26 -8.65
CA ALA A 541 -17.28 -9.60 -8.11
C ALA A 541 -17.43 -9.68 -6.58
N CYS A 542 -17.35 -8.54 -5.88
CA CYS A 542 -17.36 -8.48 -4.41
C CYS A 542 -18.66 -7.87 -3.86
N LEU A 543 -19.76 -7.95 -4.62
CA LEU A 543 -21.06 -7.37 -4.25
C LEU A 543 -21.65 -7.97 -2.96
N GLU A 544 -21.29 -9.21 -2.62
CA GLU A 544 -21.76 -9.90 -1.42
C GLU A 544 -21.25 -9.27 -0.11
N TYR A 545 -20.14 -8.52 -0.17
CA TYR A 545 -19.52 -7.86 0.99
C TYR A 545 -19.97 -6.40 1.17
N LEU A 546 -20.73 -5.89 0.21
CA LEU A 546 -21.46 -4.63 0.40
C LEU A 546 -22.75 -4.92 1.16
N PRO A 547 -23.17 -4.02 2.08
CA PRO A 547 -24.51 -4.13 2.63
C PRO A 547 -25.54 -4.19 1.49
N LYS A 548 -26.55 -5.05 1.64
CA LYS A 548 -27.46 -5.45 0.55
C LYS A 548 -28.10 -4.24 -0.14
N GLU A 549 -28.38 -3.20 0.64
CA GLU A 549 -28.92 -1.92 0.22
C GLU A 549 -28.06 -1.24 -0.86
N PHE A 550 -26.73 -1.34 -0.80
CA PHE A 550 -25.80 -0.66 -1.71
C PHE A 550 -25.45 -1.49 -2.96
N SER A 551 -25.74 -2.78 -2.98
CA SER A 551 -25.43 -3.68 -4.11
C SER A 551 -26.08 -3.23 -5.43
N GLN A 552 -27.20 -2.49 -5.36
CA GLN A 552 -27.91 -1.97 -6.53
C GLN A 552 -27.13 -0.87 -7.27
N ILE A 553 -26.22 -0.15 -6.62
CA ILE A 553 -25.45 0.95 -7.24
C ILE A 553 -24.67 0.45 -8.44
N HIS A 554 -24.05 -0.73 -8.36
CA HIS A 554 -23.29 -1.28 -9.47
C HIS A 554 -24.17 -1.61 -10.68
N LYS A 555 -25.45 -1.96 -10.44
CA LYS A 555 -26.43 -2.22 -11.50
C LYS A 555 -26.98 -0.94 -12.12
N GLU A 556 -27.15 0.10 -11.32
CA GLU A 556 -27.64 1.42 -11.75
C GLU A 556 -26.58 2.20 -12.54
N PHE A 557 -25.31 2.05 -12.21
CA PHE A 557 -24.18 2.76 -12.84
C PHE A 557 -23.12 1.83 -13.45
N PRO A 558 -23.48 0.91 -14.37
CA PRO A 558 -22.56 -0.09 -14.91
C PRO A 558 -21.35 0.51 -15.64
N GLN A 559 -21.47 1.75 -16.14
CA GLN A 559 -20.36 2.50 -16.75
C GLN A 559 -19.19 2.76 -15.79
N PHE A 560 -19.44 2.76 -14.48
CA PHE A 560 -18.40 2.89 -13.46
C PHE A 560 -17.94 1.55 -12.90
N TYR A 561 -18.66 0.46 -13.17
CA TYR A 561 -18.36 -0.85 -12.60
C TYR A 561 -18.25 -1.91 -13.71
N PRO A 562 -17.26 -1.78 -14.61
CA PRO A 562 -17.12 -2.70 -15.73
C PRO A 562 -16.81 -4.12 -15.21
N LYS A 563 -17.46 -5.13 -15.78
CA LYS A 563 -17.17 -6.54 -15.43
C LYS A 563 -15.81 -7.00 -15.97
N VAL A 564 -15.36 -6.41 -17.07
CA VAL A 564 -14.09 -6.72 -17.74
C VAL A 564 -13.23 -5.47 -17.75
N VAL A 565 -12.00 -5.59 -17.28
CA VAL A 565 -11.02 -4.50 -17.25
C VAL A 565 -9.82 -4.89 -18.08
N HIS A 566 -9.38 -3.98 -18.95
CA HIS A 566 -8.14 -4.15 -19.70
C HIS A 566 -6.96 -3.61 -18.90
N PHE A 567 -5.84 -4.32 -18.93
CA PHE A 567 -4.60 -3.93 -18.27
C PHE A 567 -3.55 -3.55 -19.31
N ASP A 568 -2.97 -2.36 -19.15
CA ASP A 568 -1.93 -1.86 -20.04
C ASP A 568 -0.53 -2.09 -19.45
N MET A 569 0.32 -2.73 -20.25
CA MET A 569 1.71 -3.07 -19.93
C MET A 569 2.72 -2.01 -20.39
N PHE A 570 2.24 -0.89 -20.94
CA PHE A 570 3.10 0.22 -21.35
C PHE A 570 4.08 0.62 -20.23
N ASP A 571 5.37 0.61 -20.57
CA ASP A 571 6.44 1.00 -19.65
C ASP A 571 6.55 0.12 -18.38
N LYS A 572 5.98 -1.10 -18.40
CA LYS A 572 6.03 -2.08 -17.29
C LYS A 572 6.82 -3.33 -17.63
N ALA A 573 7.45 -3.90 -16.61
CA ALA A 573 8.21 -5.14 -16.73
C ALA A 573 7.34 -6.36 -16.44
N MET A 574 6.42 -6.23 -15.48
CA MET A 574 5.68 -7.37 -14.91
C MET A 574 4.17 -7.14 -14.91
N PRO A 575 3.34 -8.18 -15.12
CA PRO A 575 1.89 -8.07 -15.16
C PRO A 575 1.29 -7.38 -13.93
N TYR A 576 1.81 -7.64 -12.73
CA TYR A 576 1.31 -7.00 -11.51
C TYR A 576 1.53 -5.48 -11.46
N GLN A 577 2.37 -4.94 -12.36
CA GLN A 577 2.62 -3.50 -12.48
C GLN A 577 1.71 -2.83 -13.53
N ALA A 578 0.91 -3.62 -14.24
CA ALA A 578 0.06 -3.14 -15.33
C ALA A 578 -0.93 -2.08 -14.84
N VAL A 579 -1.28 -1.16 -15.74
CA VAL A 579 -2.24 -0.10 -15.44
C VAL A 579 -3.63 -0.59 -15.80
N GLY A 580 -4.49 -0.79 -14.79
CA GLY A 580 -5.90 -1.12 -15.01
C GLY A 580 -6.65 0.06 -15.62
N LEU A 581 -7.20 -0.12 -16.82
CA LEU A 581 -7.92 0.91 -17.58
C LEU A 581 -9.35 1.10 -17.05
N LEU A 582 -9.46 1.54 -15.79
CA LEU A 582 -10.72 1.79 -15.13
C LEU A 582 -11.27 3.21 -15.40
N PRO A 583 -12.58 3.36 -15.59
CA PRO A 583 -13.21 4.68 -15.67
C PRO A 583 -13.18 5.35 -14.29
N PHE A 584 -12.78 6.62 -14.21
CA PHE A 584 -12.87 7.39 -12.96
C PHE A 584 -14.33 7.56 -12.51
N LEU A 585 -14.56 7.48 -11.20
CA LEU A 585 -15.91 7.66 -10.63
C LEU A 585 -16.33 9.12 -10.67
N ASP A 586 -17.59 9.38 -11.01
CA ASP A 586 -18.22 10.67 -10.80
C ASP A 586 -18.99 10.72 -9.48
N LEU A 587 -18.32 11.21 -8.44
CA LEU A 587 -18.89 11.33 -7.10
C LEU A 587 -20.07 12.33 -7.04
N LYS A 588 -20.19 13.26 -8.00
CA LYS A 588 -21.35 14.18 -8.04
C LYS A 588 -22.66 13.45 -8.35
N ILE A 589 -22.57 12.30 -9.00
CA ILE A 589 -23.72 11.45 -9.35
C ILE A 589 -23.89 10.34 -8.32
N LEU A 590 -22.79 9.71 -7.89
CA LEU A 590 -22.85 8.57 -6.97
C LEU A 590 -23.26 8.95 -5.55
N LEU A 591 -22.71 10.03 -4.99
CA LEU A 591 -22.95 10.39 -3.58
C LEU A 591 -24.42 10.72 -3.27
N PRO A 592 -25.16 11.49 -4.11
CA PRO A 592 -26.58 11.70 -3.87
C PRO A 592 -27.39 10.40 -3.82
N ARG A 593 -27.06 9.43 -4.68
CA ARG A 593 -27.74 8.13 -4.67
C ARG A 593 -27.37 7.30 -3.44
N ILE A 594 -26.11 7.30 -3.02
CA ILE A 594 -25.67 6.65 -1.78
C ILE A 594 -26.39 7.25 -0.57
N ALA A 595 -26.56 8.57 -0.52
CA ALA A 595 -27.29 9.25 0.55
C ALA A 595 -28.75 8.81 0.66
N GLU A 596 -29.46 8.69 -0.47
CA GLU A 596 -30.85 8.18 -0.51
C GLU A 596 -30.96 6.74 0.04
N LEU A 597 -29.95 5.90 -0.22
CA LEU A 597 -29.91 4.54 0.32
C LEU A 597 -29.61 4.52 1.81
N LEU A 598 -28.74 5.42 2.29
CA LEU A 598 -28.45 5.57 3.70
C LEU A 598 -29.69 6.00 4.51
N GLU A 599 -30.58 6.82 3.97
CA GLU A 599 -31.82 7.22 4.64
C GLU A 599 -32.73 6.04 4.98
N ASN A 600 -32.66 4.96 4.18
CA ASN A 600 -33.48 3.76 4.32
C ASN A 600 -32.68 2.55 4.85
N ALA A 601 -31.41 2.75 5.21
CA ALA A 601 -30.54 1.66 5.65
C ALA A 601 -30.89 1.18 7.06
N SER A 602 -30.62 -0.10 7.30
CA SER A 602 -30.74 -0.72 8.63
C SER A 602 -29.80 -0.08 9.66
N PRO A 603 -30.14 -0.07 10.97
CA PRO A 603 -29.26 0.43 12.03
C PRO A 603 -27.88 -0.25 12.03
N GLU A 604 -27.82 -1.54 11.72
CA GLU A 604 -26.59 -2.32 11.60
C GLU A 604 -25.71 -1.79 10.46
N THR A 605 -26.32 -1.45 9.31
CA THR A 605 -25.60 -0.85 8.19
C THR A 605 -25.13 0.57 8.52
N LEU A 606 -25.96 1.37 9.20
CA LEU A 606 -25.58 2.71 9.64
C LEU A 606 -24.43 2.69 10.65
N TRP A 607 -24.37 1.65 11.50
CA TRP A 607 -23.26 1.44 12.44
C TRP A 607 -21.91 1.26 11.74
N LEU A 608 -21.88 0.56 10.60
CA LEU A 608 -20.66 0.41 9.80
C LEU A 608 -20.18 1.73 9.18
N ASN A 609 -21.05 2.72 9.10
CA ASN A 609 -20.78 4.01 8.45
C ASN A 609 -20.29 5.12 9.40
N ILE A 610 -20.09 4.83 10.69
CA ILE A 610 -19.70 5.84 11.67
C ILE A 610 -18.18 6.10 11.65
N PHE A 611 -17.81 7.35 11.93
CA PHE A 611 -16.44 7.68 12.29
C PHE A 611 -16.24 7.53 13.80
N ASP A 612 -14.99 7.22 14.18
CA ASP A 612 -14.57 7.13 15.57
C ASP A 612 -13.23 7.87 15.80
N SER A 613 -12.78 7.87 17.05
CA SER A 613 -11.50 8.43 17.49
C SER A 613 -10.52 7.32 17.86
N PRO A 614 -9.20 7.57 17.76
CA PRO A 614 -8.20 6.65 18.31
C PRO A 614 -8.45 6.44 19.82
N LYS A 615 -8.17 5.24 20.32
CA LYS A 615 -8.38 4.88 21.73
C LYS A 615 -7.04 4.72 22.43
N ILE A 616 -6.95 5.22 23.67
CA ILE A 616 -5.83 4.94 24.58
C ILE A 616 -6.24 3.85 25.55
N PHE A 617 -5.31 2.94 25.84
CA PHE A 617 -5.43 1.89 26.84
C PHE A 617 -4.20 1.91 27.74
N VAL A 618 -4.43 1.88 29.05
CA VAL A 618 -3.38 1.87 30.07
C VAL A 618 -3.78 0.99 31.24
N ASN A 619 -2.79 0.50 31.99
CA ASN A 619 -3.07 -0.24 33.20
C ASN A 619 -3.66 0.67 34.30
N SER A 620 -4.71 0.22 34.97
CA SER A 620 -5.44 0.91 36.04
C SER A 620 -4.57 1.29 37.25
N GLU A 621 -3.49 0.56 37.51
CA GLU A 621 -2.57 0.82 38.62
C GLU A 621 -1.53 1.90 38.28
N SER A 622 -1.29 2.13 36.98
CA SER A 622 -0.37 3.15 36.49
C SER A 622 -0.86 4.55 36.87
N HIS A 623 0.07 5.50 36.94
CA HIS A 623 -0.27 6.90 37.20
C HIS A 623 -1.25 7.46 36.15
N GLY A 624 -1.05 7.12 34.87
CA GLY A 624 -1.95 7.47 33.79
C GLY A 624 -3.34 6.84 33.94
N GLY A 625 -3.40 5.53 34.23
CA GLY A 625 -4.65 4.80 34.41
C GLY A 625 -5.49 5.29 35.58
N LYS A 626 -4.87 5.59 36.73
CA LYS A 626 -5.55 6.21 37.87
C LYS A 626 -6.21 7.54 37.50
N ARG A 627 -5.54 8.35 36.68
CA ARG A 627 -6.06 9.65 36.23
C ARG A 627 -7.21 9.50 35.24
N ILE A 628 -7.08 8.61 34.24
CA ILE A 628 -8.17 8.32 33.30
C ILE A 628 -9.36 7.73 34.06
N PHE A 629 -9.15 6.80 34.98
CA PHE A 629 -10.25 6.25 35.79
C PHE A 629 -10.94 7.32 36.65
N ASN A 630 -10.17 8.26 37.19
CA ASN A 630 -10.73 9.39 37.93
C ASN A 630 -11.55 10.35 37.05
N MET A 631 -11.23 10.47 35.75
CA MET A 631 -12.05 11.22 34.78
C MET A 631 -13.47 10.67 34.74
N TYR A 632 -13.64 9.34 34.68
CA TYR A 632 -14.97 8.70 34.73
C TYR A 632 -15.65 8.89 36.09
N LYS A 633 -14.92 8.73 37.20
CA LYS A 633 -15.49 8.93 38.55
C LYS A 633 -16.01 10.34 38.79
N THR A 634 -15.34 11.33 38.21
CA THR A 634 -15.67 12.76 38.39
C THR A 634 -16.50 13.33 37.23
N LEU A 635 -16.90 12.48 36.27
CA LEU A 635 -17.66 12.86 35.08
C LEU A 635 -17.03 14.04 34.31
N LYS A 636 -15.69 14.07 34.25
CA LYS A 636 -14.97 15.10 33.50
C LYS A 636 -15.14 14.85 31.99
N PRO A 637 -15.41 15.89 31.17
CA PRO A 637 -15.60 15.73 29.74
C PRO A 637 -14.31 15.41 28.99
N HIS A 638 -13.15 15.76 29.57
CA HIS A 638 -11.83 15.43 29.05
C HIS A 638 -10.76 15.49 30.15
N PHE A 639 -9.59 14.98 29.83
CA PHE A 639 -8.38 14.97 30.66
C PHE A 639 -7.14 15.15 29.78
N ASN A 640 -6.24 16.07 30.15
CA ASN A 640 -4.95 16.22 29.47
C ASN A 640 -3.98 15.17 30.01
N TYR A 641 -3.72 14.14 29.21
CA TYR A 641 -2.73 13.12 29.49
C TYR A 641 -1.36 13.63 29.01
N GLU A 642 -0.54 14.01 29.97
CA GLU A 642 0.81 14.51 29.73
C GLU A 642 1.82 13.67 30.53
N THR A 643 2.74 13.06 29.80
CA THR A 643 4.01 12.52 30.31
C THR A 643 5.16 13.31 29.68
N GLU A 644 6.41 12.99 30.03
CA GLU A 644 7.60 13.62 29.44
C GLU A 644 7.65 13.49 27.90
N ASP A 645 6.99 12.45 27.40
CA ASP A 645 7.10 11.84 26.09
C ASP A 645 5.73 11.45 25.49
N LEU A 646 4.63 12.04 25.98
CA LEU A 646 3.32 11.88 25.36
C LEU A 646 2.42 13.04 25.80
N LYS A 647 1.79 13.71 24.82
CA LYS A 647 0.82 14.76 25.12
C LYS A 647 -0.42 14.57 24.27
N ILE A 648 -1.50 14.15 24.93
CA ILE A 648 -2.79 13.90 24.29
C ILE A 648 -3.94 14.35 25.19
N VAL A 649 -5.08 14.65 24.58
CA VAL A 649 -6.33 14.90 25.33
C VAL A 649 -7.17 13.64 25.26
N VAL A 650 -7.59 13.14 26.43
CA VAL A 650 -8.39 11.93 26.59
C VAL A 650 -9.82 12.32 26.93
N LYS A 651 -10.80 11.70 26.28
CA LYS A 651 -12.24 11.85 26.50
C LYS A 651 -12.83 10.51 26.95
N PRO A 652 -13.98 10.51 27.65
CA PRO A 652 -14.70 9.29 27.95
C PRO A 652 -15.02 8.49 26.68
N PHE A 653 -14.81 7.18 26.73
CA PHE A 653 -15.22 6.20 25.74
C PHE A 653 -16.48 5.51 26.24
N SER A 654 -17.56 5.51 25.45
CA SER A 654 -18.88 5.04 25.86
C SER A 654 -18.92 3.54 26.17
N GLU A 655 -18.11 2.75 25.48
CA GLU A 655 -18.05 1.29 25.66
C GLU A 655 -16.87 0.88 26.56
N ALA A 656 -16.32 1.82 27.34
CA ALA A 656 -15.26 1.51 28.27
C ALA A 656 -15.74 0.48 29.30
N ASN A 657 -15.21 -0.74 29.20
CA ASN A 657 -15.53 -1.83 30.11
C ASN A 657 -14.63 -1.76 31.37
N PHE A 658 -15.25 -1.53 32.52
CA PHE A 658 -14.60 -1.53 33.84
C PHE A 658 -14.97 -2.74 34.70
N ASP A 659 -15.63 -3.74 34.11
CA ASP A 659 -15.96 -4.98 34.78
C ASP A 659 -14.68 -5.68 35.22
N LYS A 660 -14.67 -6.17 36.47
CA LYS A 660 -13.47 -6.76 37.07
C LYS A 660 -13.07 -8.10 36.46
N LYS A 661 -13.99 -8.81 35.78
CA LYS A 661 -13.72 -10.10 35.16
C LYS A 661 -14.25 -10.10 33.74
N ILE A 662 -13.37 -10.35 32.78
CA ILE A 662 -13.68 -10.43 31.35
C ILE A 662 -13.20 -11.80 30.84
N ILE A 663 -13.84 -12.31 29.80
CA ILE A 663 -13.46 -13.55 29.10
C ILE A 663 -12.80 -13.16 27.78
N PHE A 664 -11.63 -13.72 27.49
CA PHE A 664 -10.96 -13.61 26.20
C PHE A 664 -10.41 -14.98 25.81
N ASN A 665 -10.73 -15.46 24.61
CA ASN A 665 -10.36 -16.81 24.13
C ASN A 665 -10.65 -17.95 25.13
N GLY A 666 -11.80 -17.88 25.81
CA GLY A 666 -12.20 -18.88 26.81
C GLY A 666 -11.51 -18.75 28.18
N GLU A 667 -10.52 -17.87 28.33
CA GLU A 667 -9.87 -17.59 29.62
C GLU A 667 -10.58 -16.42 30.33
N THR A 668 -10.99 -16.64 31.58
CA THR A 668 -11.46 -15.55 32.46
C THR A 668 -10.27 -14.89 33.15
N PHE A 669 -10.11 -13.56 33.02
CA PHE A 669 -9.03 -12.81 33.65
C PHE A 669 -9.54 -11.56 34.38
N GLN A 670 -8.72 -11.05 35.29
CA GLN A 670 -9.00 -9.78 35.97
C GLN A 670 -8.67 -8.61 35.04
N ASN A 671 -9.68 -7.83 34.65
CA ASN A 671 -9.47 -6.65 33.84
C ASN A 671 -8.84 -5.54 34.69
N ASN A 672 -7.59 -5.21 34.36
CA ASN A 672 -6.86 -4.10 34.95
C ASN A 672 -6.63 -2.98 33.92
N CYS A 673 -7.39 -2.95 32.82
CA CYS A 673 -7.28 -1.95 31.78
C CYS A 673 -8.25 -0.79 32.01
N VAL A 674 -7.80 0.43 31.73
CA VAL A 674 -8.62 1.64 31.67
C VAL A 674 -8.40 2.26 30.30
N CYS A 675 -9.48 2.64 29.63
CA CYS A 675 -9.43 3.20 28.29
C CYS A 675 -10.21 4.51 28.14
N GLY A 676 -9.95 5.23 27.05
CA GLY A 676 -10.63 6.45 26.67
C GLY A 676 -10.36 6.82 25.21
N ASN A 677 -11.12 7.75 24.69
CA ASN A 677 -10.95 8.28 23.33
C ASN A 677 -9.87 9.37 23.33
N ILE A 678 -9.04 9.42 22.30
CA ILE A 678 -8.04 10.45 22.09
C ILE A 678 -8.66 11.52 21.20
N GLU A 679 -8.59 12.77 21.62
CA GLU A 679 -8.93 13.88 20.76
C GLU A 679 -7.85 14.02 19.68
N SER A 680 -8.23 13.69 18.44
CA SER A 680 -7.42 13.95 17.26
C SER A 680 -7.24 15.46 17.12
N GLY A 681 -6.12 16.00 17.60
CA GLY A 681 -5.83 17.43 17.51
C GLY A 681 -5.84 17.92 16.06
N GLY A 682 -6.68 18.91 15.76
CA GLY A 682 -6.55 19.80 14.60
C GLY A 682 -7.14 19.29 13.29
N GLY A 683 -8.46 19.37 13.16
CA GLY A 683 -9.17 19.32 11.89
C GLY A 683 -10.63 19.61 12.16
N LYS A 684 -11.23 20.55 11.43
CA LYS A 684 -12.63 20.97 11.58
C LYS A 684 -13.61 19.82 11.23
N PHE A 685 -13.70 18.80 12.07
CA PHE A 685 -14.68 17.72 11.93
C PHE A 685 -16.00 18.04 12.64
N LEU A 686 -16.34 19.32 12.76
CA LEU A 686 -17.62 19.76 13.30
C LEU A 686 -18.21 20.87 12.42
N LYS A 687 -19.41 20.55 11.92
CA LYS A 687 -20.41 21.36 11.19
C LYS A 687 -20.29 21.41 9.67
N LYS A 688 -20.86 20.41 8.99
CA LYS A 688 -21.87 20.71 7.96
C LYS A 688 -23.18 20.99 8.72
N ASN A 689 -23.65 22.23 8.66
CA ASN A 689 -25.08 22.49 8.77
C ASN A 689 -25.73 22.14 7.44
#